data_AF-A0A0L7L1H1-F1
#
_entry.id   AF-A0A0L7L1H1-F1
#
_cell.length_a   1.000
_cell.length_b   1.000
_cell.length_c   1.000
_cell.angle_alpha   90.00
_cell.angle_beta   90.00
_cell.angle_gamma   90.00
#
_symmetry.space_group_name_H-M   'P 1'
#
loop_
_entity.id
_entity.type
_entity.pdbx_description
1 polymer ?
#
loop_
_entity_poly.entity_id
_entity_poly.type
_entity_poly.pdbx_seq_one_letter_code
_entity_poly.pdbx_strand_id
1 'polypeptide(L)'
;MALQDLKNETLGVKHKNYNKLVKDAIAENKTLDEKEFKPAEQDLENLMKIDIASNKKDVDYIISVLKSKDMLYVSRALKKSKWLVEDQYEHIINPQHLRDQVFPQMTTVAGIKLAKLIRQHLKNESRVEEFLKSETDPKVAAKWLSRCSIPFTEKNVQKYMHHLENLELKRLFEKSVSIFEAATNEQHKCYVILESASFLVNTHLNIYLDVVERVSKHERPKYNAKTTNIIMKQVSERIKEKFEIYSTLIHIPTFVKYFKSEEIKEFLYKQANKDDIHSNRHARFYKYATMKLFVSKIQKEEQFDFVKNLFIDKAILLIDENTLQRGTDTFATRLLCNSVCSLTPSYFWYEFAPFDIAFPEIKQLIHSETNLYEQSAMLKVLLLCTNGNMEYLKTVLTYYNAQHLKEEIQFKKEFLTNVVSNTDIHKYDDATWILLDTIIISMDVYIESASTEQNCLEIVIIHNLLKSKPIPEIIEKKFSFNTLKNYQKKLSKEEGNKVFDYLFKHAKKSIESNEINNQEEFSKAITWLDYLLNLLLDWNKALSDYPLIIKKIKEFIKIKKENNWKSDLSLLYNKNKSWRKYMFEESVNLYPTEDVCLNAIKHDPALLERYNNEVETICCNDAVSLRKLLNKLRIYWPNSLASDWSKSYVARLDKLGNHKALIRGICAMLPQKALNNIIKKYVPVVAKVDWSKTDELSLSLQRVIAKNMHIARPQPLPEDILQYAKGDYLQYALPSLLAIYYNLSRVHSKEQVPKLLDAPVSLQKHGIRLAFLKLDHSELKLHIYNIWKKTKNSSIRTVVFQLMFELLRKEKNDTKAQELWELLEVFIDNLSFQEDDKIYKLLPRVGDVPLCVRPKFLMKSYIFLKTLIHNSKKNSDNYQYHIDIMAEYTRDIMELMPPEFVADILTEFINERFFKFENNTGYVSSGIGMLKVLSAYLLCTKKEEIQMQRFEELLHPLIKRSLDMWNEKREGSYFMRRHIQEVLKNLLTDLNIYVIKNNMVIPVKMFTKIKNELQNLSVSENYLMLTMWKLTVRLTELIQSSNETDDWDKICSEIAAEFGKFCLDSLKEDVMSYFPCIYVLYAKALEMTLRDFPMIIQLQIFEQMLSDVDFIQAYLATLKVFPNYESDEDTTVKQRQLKKIIEDHPSVEVKMHYYNYFRND
;
A
#
# COMPACT_ATOMS: atom_id res chain seq x y z
N MET A 1 46.32 -34.42 -11.38
CA MET A 1 46.73 -33.36 -10.45
C MET A 1 45.69 -33.28 -9.35
N ALA A 2 46.01 -33.78 -8.14
CA ALA A 2 45.08 -33.77 -7.04
C ALA A 2 44.84 -32.32 -6.59
N LEU A 3 43.60 -31.83 -6.65
CA LEU A 3 43.14 -30.53 -6.14
C LEU A 3 43.24 -30.42 -4.60
N GLN A 4 44.04 -31.27 -3.96
CA GLN A 4 43.87 -31.73 -2.59
C GLN A 4 44.19 -30.70 -1.51
N ASP A 5 44.82 -29.58 -1.85
CA ASP A 5 44.65 -28.33 -1.10
C ASP A 5 45.30 -27.23 -1.93
N LEU A 6 44.49 -26.30 -2.45
CA LEU A 6 45.03 -24.98 -2.76
C LEU A 6 45.64 -24.49 -1.44
N LYS A 7 46.98 -24.37 -1.36
CA LYS A 7 47.73 -24.05 -0.13
C LYS A 7 47.08 -22.89 0.64
N ASN A 8 47.31 -22.80 1.96
CA ASN A 8 46.75 -21.90 2.99
C ASN A 8 46.83 -20.38 2.69
N GLU A 9 46.37 -20.01 1.52
CA GLU A 9 46.35 -18.70 0.91
C GLU A 9 44.89 -18.26 0.93
N THR A 10 44.64 -16.96 1.08
CA THR A 10 43.30 -16.40 1.32
C THR A 10 42.25 -16.89 0.31
N LEU A 11 40.95 -16.74 0.61
CA LEU A 11 39.85 -17.12 -0.30
C LEU A 11 40.03 -16.53 -1.71
N GLY A 12 40.58 -15.32 -1.82
CA GLY A 12 40.88 -14.67 -3.09
C GLY A 12 41.95 -15.41 -3.89
N VAL A 13 43.02 -15.85 -3.24
CA VAL A 13 44.10 -16.60 -3.88
C VAL A 13 43.65 -18.01 -4.26
N LYS A 14 42.89 -18.71 -3.41
CA LYS A 14 42.28 -20.01 -3.77
C LYS A 14 41.39 -19.89 -5.02
N HIS A 15 40.54 -18.86 -5.10
CA HIS A 15 39.77 -18.62 -6.33
C HIS A 15 40.68 -18.37 -7.55
N LYS A 16 41.78 -17.62 -7.39
CA LYS A 16 42.75 -17.36 -8.47
C LYS A 16 43.39 -18.66 -8.96
N ASN A 17 43.86 -19.51 -8.05
CA ASN A 17 44.49 -20.79 -8.37
C ASN A 17 43.50 -21.78 -9.00
N TYR A 18 42.27 -21.88 -8.47
CA TYR A 18 41.19 -22.66 -9.10
C TYR A 18 40.93 -22.20 -10.54
N ASN A 19 40.80 -20.89 -10.76
CA ASN A 19 40.58 -20.35 -12.10
C ASN A 19 41.77 -20.63 -13.04
N LYS A 20 43.00 -20.66 -12.52
CA LYS A 20 44.19 -21.06 -13.30
C LYS A 20 44.09 -22.52 -13.72
N LEU A 21 43.82 -23.44 -12.79
CA LEU A 21 43.65 -24.87 -13.09
C LEU A 21 42.55 -25.15 -14.13
N VAL A 22 41.42 -24.44 -14.04
CA VAL A 22 40.35 -24.53 -15.04
C VAL A 22 40.85 -24.08 -16.42
N LYS A 23 41.59 -22.97 -16.50
CA LYS A 23 42.17 -22.48 -17.77
C LYS A 23 43.18 -23.46 -18.35
N ASP A 24 44.07 -23.99 -17.51
CA ASP A 24 45.10 -24.94 -17.93
C ASP A 24 44.45 -26.22 -18.49
N ALA A 25 43.44 -26.77 -17.80
CA ALA A 25 42.70 -27.94 -18.28
C ALA A 25 41.90 -27.70 -19.58
N ILE A 26 41.40 -26.48 -19.80
CA ILE A 26 40.77 -26.09 -21.05
C ILE A 26 41.83 -26.02 -22.17
N ALA A 27 43.00 -25.43 -21.91
CA ALA A 27 44.09 -25.31 -22.87
C ALA A 27 44.67 -26.68 -23.27
N GLU A 28 44.76 -27.61 -22.32
CA GLU A 28 45.18 -29.01 -22.55
C GLU A 28 44.10 -29.87 -23.25
N ASN A 29 42.96 -29.25 -23.62
CA ASN A 29 41.81 -29.89 -24.25
C ASN A 29 41.31 -31.17 -23.55
N LYS A 30 41.44 -31.24 -22.22
CA LYS A 30 41.12 -32.43 -21.44
C LYS A 30 39.68 -32.90 -21.67
N THR A 31 39.49 -34.12 -22.16
CA THR A 31 38.17 -34.72 -22.42
C THR A 31 37.49 -35.12 -21.12
N LEU A 32 36.16 -34.97 -21.07
CA LEU A 32 35.34 -35.56 -20.03
C LEU A 32 34.93 -36.94 -20.54
N ASP A 33 35.37 -38.01 -19.87
CA ASP A 33 35.14 -39.38 -20.33
C ASP A 33 33.67 -39.83 -20.18
N GLU A 34 32.85 -39.07 -19.44
CA GLU A 34 31.44 -39.37 -19.18
C GLU A 34 30.52 -38.28 -19.75
N LYS A 35 29.51 -38.69 -20.55
CA LYS A 35 28.43 -37.81 -21.02
C LYS A 35 27.39 -37.48 -19.95
N GLU A 36 27.33 -38.28 -18.87
CA GLU A 36 26.40 -38.10 -17.77
C GLU A 36 27.11 -37.57 -16.52
N PHE A 37 26.49 -36.61 -15.83
CA PHE A 37 27.07 -36.03 -14.62
C PHE A 37 26.86 -36.94 -13.40
N LYS A 38 27.96 -37.53 -12.93
CA LYS A 38 28.02 -38.24 -11.64
C LYS A 38 28.86 -37.43 -10.64
N PRO A 39 28.27 -36.95 -9.52
CA PRO A 39 29.00 -36.16 -8.55
C PRO A 39 30.12 -36.98 -7.88
N ALA A 40 31.36 -36.51 -7.97
CA ALA A 40 32.48 -36.97 -7.15
C ALA A 40 32.33 -36.50 -5.69
N GLU A 41 33.10 -37.07 -4.76
CA GLU A 41 33.04 -36.69 -3.35
C GLU A 41 33.48 -35.24 -3.07
N GLN A 42 34.37 -34.66 -3.90
CA GLN A 42 34.89 -33.31 -3.71
C GLN A 42 34.15 -32.25 -4.56
N ASP A 43 33.61 -31.23 -3.89
CA ASP A 43 32.87 -30.13 -4.54
C ASP A 43 33.73 -29.40 -5.61
N LEU A 44 35.03 -29.20 -5.37
CA LEU A 44 35.92 -28.49 -6.32
C LEU A 44 36.10 -29.23 -7.64
N GLU A 45 36.19 -30.56 -7.61
CA GLU A 45 36.33 -31.39 -8.81
C GLU A 45 35.07 -31.30 -9.66
N ASN A 46 33.90 -31.45 -9.02
CA ASN A 46 32.60 -31.30 -9.69
C ASN A 46 32.46 -29.90 -10.32
N LEU A 47 32.83 -28.85 -9.59
CA LEU A 47 32.80 -27.48 -10.12
C LEU A 47 33.74 -27.32 -11.32
N MET A 48 34.93 -27.92 -11.28
CA MET A 48 35.89 -27.89 -12.40
C MET A 48 35.35 -28.63 -13.62
N LYS A 49 34.78 -29.82 -13.47
CA LYS A 49 34.13 -30.58 -14.54
C LYS A 49 33.01 -29.76 -15.20
N ILE A 50 32.16 -29.12 -14.40
CA ILE A 50 31.09 -28.21 -14.89
C ILE A 50 31.67 -27.03 -15.67
N ASP A 51 32.72 -26.40 -15.16
CA ASP A 51 33.36 -25.25 -15.82
C ASP A 51 34.01 -25.64 -17.15
N ILE A 52 34.65 -26.82 -17.23
CA ILE A 52 35.23 -27.37 -18.47
C ILE A 52 34.12 -27.69 -19.47
N ALA A 53 33.10 -28.44 -19.08
CA ALA A 53 31.95 -28.77 -19.93
C ALA A 53 31.27 -27.52 -20.47
N SER A 54 31.06 -26.52 -19.60
CA SER A 54 30.46 -25.26 -19.98
C SER A 54 31.31 -24.47 -20.98
N ASN A 55 32.64 -24.50 -20.85
CA ASN A 55 33.53 -23.86 -21.80
C ASN A 55 33.54 -24.56 -23.17
N LYS A 56 33.54 -25.90 -23.17
CA LYS A 56 33.46 -26.73 -24.38
C LYS A 56 32.07 -26.75 -25.03
N LYS A 57 31.09 -26.06 -24.44
CA LYS A 57 29.67 -26.08 -24.83
C LYS A 57 29.08 -27.49 -24.95
N ASP A 58 29.48 -28.39 -24.03
CA ASP A 58 28.92 -29.74 -23.96
C ASP A 58 27.48 -29.68 -23.43
N VAL A 59 26.53 -29.71 -24.36
CA VAL A 59 25.11 -29.56 -24.09
C VAL A 59 24.59 -30.69 -23.20
N ASP A 60 24.83 -31.94 -23.58
CA ASP A 60 24.27 -33.12 -22.91
C ASP A 60 24.74 -33.19 -21.46
N TYR A 61 26.04 -32.94 -21.25
CA TYR A 61 26.61 -32.90 -19.91
C TYR A 61 25.95 -31.81 -19.07
N ILE A 62 25.84 -30.59 -19.59
CA ILE A 62 25.22 -29.47 -18.85
C ILE A 62 23.75 -29.75 -18.53
N ILE A 63 22.97 -30.29 -19.48
CA ILE A 63 21.57 -30.68 -19.24
C ILE A 63 21.49 -31.77 -18.16
N SER A 64 22.43 -32.72 -18.14
CA SER A 64 22.56 -33.70 -17.05
C SER A 64 22.85 -33.03 -15.70
N VAL A 65 23.76 -32.04 -15.63
CA VAL A 65 24.02 -31.27 -14.40
C VAL A 65 22.78 -30.53 -13.91
N LEU A 66 21.97 -29.97 -14.82
CA LEU A 66 20.73 -29.25 -14.46
C LEU A 66 19.69 -30.14 -13.76
N LYS A 67 19.75 -31.47 -13.98
CA LYS A 67 18.91 -32.47 -13.31
C LYS A 67 19.43 -32.88 -11.93
N SER A 68 20.59 -32.37 -11.50
CA SER A 68 21.20 -32.69 -10.20
C SER A 68 20.34 -32.23 -9.02
N LYS A 69 20.41 -33.01 -7.92
CA LYS A 69 19.76 -32.69 -6.63
C LYS A 69 20.53 -31.63 -5.81
N ASP A 70 21.77 -31.30 -6.17
CA ASP A 70 22.56 -30.26 -5.47
C ASP A 70 22.54 -28.92 -6.22
N MET A 71 21.94 -27.91 -5.59
CA MET A 71 21.82 -26.57 -6.14
C MET A 71 23.16 -25.83 -6.33
N LEU A 72 24.26 -26.24 -5.71
CA LEU A 72 25.58 -25.67 -6.01
C LEU A 72 25.97 -25.92 -7.47
N TYR A 73 25.86 -27.18 -7.91
CA TYR A 73 26.23 -27.62 -9.24
C TYR A 73 25.31 -27.01 -10.29
N VAL A 74 23.99 -27.10 -10.07
CA VAL A 74 22.99 -26.45 -10.94
C VAL A 74 23.26 -24.95 -11.06
N SER A 75 23.49 -24.25 -9.93
CA SER A 75 23.74 -22.80 -9.97
C SER A 75 25.05 -22.45 -10.66
N ARG A 76 26.08 -23.31 -10.56
CA ARG A 76 27.34 -23.13 -11.30
C ARG A 76 27.13 -23.30 -12.80
N ALA A 77 26.47 -24.38 -13.21
CA ALA A 77 26.14 -24.67 -14.61
C ALA A 77 25.33 -23.52 -15.23
N LEU A 78 24.23 -23.09 -14.59
CA LEU A 78 23.43 -21.96 -15.06
C LEU A 78 24.24 -20.65 -15.18
N LYS A 79 25.17 -20.39 -14.25
CA LYS A 79 25.99 -19.17 -14.29
C LYS A 79 26.99 -19.17 -15.44
N LYS A 80 27.55 -20.34 -15.78
CA LYS A 80 28.61 -20.49 -16.77
C LYS A 80 28.06 -20.74 -18.18
N SER A 81 26.97 -21.49 -18.29
CA SER A 81 26.34 -21.89 -19.56
C SER A 81 25.25 -20.93 -20.02
N LYS A 82 25.49 -19.61 -19.94
CA LYS A 82 24.55 -18.61 -20.46
C LYS A 82 24.32 -18.75 -21.96
N TRP A 83 25.32 -19.29 -22.66
CA TRP A 83 25.27 -19.61 -24.08
C TRP A 83 24.11 -20.55 -24.44
N LEU A 84 23.60 -21.34 -23.50
CA LEU A 84 22.48 -22.27 -23.76
C LEU A 84 21.20 -21.52 -24.19
N VAL A 85 21.09 -20.23 -23.90
CA VAL A 85 19.93 -19.39 -24.26
C VAL A 85 20.08 -18.77 -25.67
N GLU A 86 21.26 -18.86 -26.28
CA GLU A 86 21.52 -18.36 -27.64
C GLU A 86 20.65 -19.08 -28.68
N ASP A 87 20.41 -18.43 -29.83
CA ASP A 87 19.44 -18.89 -30.84
C ASP A 87 19.81 -20.25 -31.44
N GLN A 88 21.10 -20.58 -31.55
CA GLN A 88 21.56 -21.90 -32.03
C GLN A 88 21.10 -23.08 -31.15
N TYR A 89 20.64 -22.83 -29.91
CA TYR A 89 20.13 -23.84 -28.98
C TYR A 89 18.61 -23.75 -28.78
N GLU A 90 17.88 -23.12 -29.70
CA GLU A 90 16.42 -22.99 -29.66
C GLU A 90 15.69 -24.34 -29.56
N HIS A 91 16.19 -25.37 -30.25
CA HIS A 91 15.65 -26.74 -30.16
C HIS A 91 15.68 -27.32 -28.74
N ILE A 92 16.51 -26.77 -27.85
CA ILE A 92 16.65 -27.17 -26.44
C ILE A 92 15.92 -26.19 -25.51
N ILE A 93 16.12 -24.89 -25.73
CA ILE A 93 15.51 -23.82 -24.95
C ILE A 93 14.32 -23.25 -25.72
N ASN A 94 13.24 -24.02 -25.73
CA ASN A 94 11.90 -23.58 -26.16
C ASN A 94 10.86 -24.05 -25.13
N PRO A 95 9.67 -23.43 -25.08
CA PRO A 95 8.65 -23.74 -24.08
C PRO A 95 8.25 -25.22 -24.04
N GLN A 96 8.12 -25.86 -25.21
CA GLN A 96 7.66 -27.26 -25.33
C GLN A 96 8.71 -28.24 -24.80
N HIS A 97 9.95 -28.17 -25.30
CA HIS A 97 11.03 -29.06 -24.88
C HIS A 97 11.34 -28.92 -23.39
N LEU A 98 11.33 -27.69 -22.87
CA LEU A 98 11.53 -27.45 -21.44
C LEU A 98 10.42 -28.08 -20.60
N ARG A 99 9.16 -27.94 -21.02
CA ARG A 99 7.99 -28.50 -20.33
C ARG A 99 7.99 -30.01 -20.30
N ASP A 100 8.39 -30.65 -21.40
CA ASP A 100 8.22 -32.09 -21.59
C ASP A 100 9.47 -32.90 -21.20
N GLN A 101 10.67 -32.39 -21.44
CA GLN A 101 11.91 -33.16 -21.31
C GLN A 101 12.80 -32.70 -20.15
N VAL A 102 12.87 -31.39 -19.90
CA VAL A 102 13.85 -30.81 -18.97
C VAL A 102 13.26 -30.58 -17.58
N PHE A 103 12.23 -29.71 -17.46
CA PHE A 103 11.62 -29.36 -16.18
C PHE A 103 11.05 -30.54 -15.39
N PRO A 104 10.47 -31.60 -15.99
CA PRO A 104 9.97 -32.74 -15.23
C PRO A 104 11.05 -33.47 -14.42
N GLN A 105 12.30 -33.43 -14.90
CA GLN A 105 13.46 -34.06 -14.27
C GLN A 105 14.21 -33.13 -13.31
N MET A 106 14.06 -31.81 -13.47
CA MET A 106 14.71 -30.82 -12.60
C MET A 106 14.00 -30.69 -11.25
N THR A 107 14.77 -30.39 -10.19
CA THR A 107 14.17 -29.90 -8.94
C THR A 107 13.42 -28.60 -9.17
N THR A 108 12.40 -28.33 -8.37
CA THR A 108 11.55 -27.13 -8.56
C THR A 108 12.36 -25.84 -8.47
N VAL A 109 13.31 -25.76 -7.53
CA VAL A 109 14.20 -24.59 -7.41
C VAL A 109 15.12 -24.47 -8.62
N ALA A 110 15.63 -25.59 -9.16
CA ALA A 110 16.44 -25.58 -10.37
C ALA A 110 15.64 -25.06 -11.58
N GLY A 111 14.42 -25.57 -11.79
CA GLY A 111 13.55 -25.14 -12.89
C GLY A 111 13.23 -23.65 -12.84
N ILE A 112 12.88 -23.12 -11.65
CA ILE A 112 12.66 -21.68 -11.44
C ILE A 112 13.91 -20.86 -11.77
N LYS A 113 15.11 -21.33 -11.38
CA LYS A 113 16.36 -20.64 -11.71
C LYS A 113 16.68 -20.66 -13.19
N LEU A 114 16.42 -21.78 -13.89
CA LEU A 114 16.59 -21.87 -15.34
C LEU A 114 15.60 -20.94 -16.06
N ALA A 115 14.31 -20.97 -15.71
CA ALA A 115 13.31 -20.05 -16.28
C ALA A 115 13.71 -18.57 -16.06
N LYS A 116 14.22 -18.23 -14.86
CA LYS A 116 14.75 -16.90 -14.58
C LYS A 116 15.97 -16.56 -15.44
N LEU A 117 16.91 -17.50 -15.64
CA LEU A 117 18.08 -17.31 -16.50
C LEU A 117 17.66 -17.03 -17.94
N ILE A 118 16.73 -17.84 -18.48
CA ILE A 118 16.18 -17.68 -19.84
C ILE A 118 15.58 -16.29 -19.96
N ARG A 119 14.67 -15.90 -19.07
CA ARG A 119 14.06 -14.56 -19.08
C ARG A 119 15.08 -13.43 -18.99
N GLN A 120 16.19 -13.63 -18.29
CA GLN A 120 17.24 -12.60 -18.14
C GLN A 120 18.21 -12.51 -19.32
N HIS A 121 18.33 -13.55 -20.14
CA HIS A 121 19.36 -13.64 -21.17
C HIS A 121 18.84 -13.88 -22.59
N LEU A 122 17.59 -14.30 -22.76
CA LEU A 122 16.93 -14.40 -24.06
C LEU A 122 16.71 -12.98 -24.61
N LYS A 123 17.24 -12.74 -25.82
CA LYS A 123 17.20 -11.44 -26.50
C LYS A 123 16.30 -11.44 -27.73
N ASN A 124 16.10 -12.59 -28.37
CA ASN A 124 15.28 -12.73 -29.56
C ASN A 124 13.80 -12.51 -29.20
N GLU A 125 13.21 -11.43 -29.71
CA GLU A 125 11.86 -10.99 -29.33
C GLU A 125 10.78 -12.01 -29.71
N SER A 126 10.89 -12.67 -30.87
CA SER A 126 9.95 -13.72 -31.31
C SER A 126 9.94 -14.90 -30.34
N ARG A 127 11.12 -15.35 -29.90
CA ARG A 127 11.23 -16.43 -28.91
C ARG A 127 10.68 -16.00 -27.54
N VAL A 128 10.93 -14.77 -27.10
CA VAL A 128 10.35 -14.23 -25.86
C VAL A 128 8.82 -14.22 -25.92
N GLU A 129 8.24 -13.82 -27.06
CA GLU A 129 6.80 -13.82 -27.29
C GLU A 129 6.21 -15.24 -27.27
N GLU A 130 6.93 -16.24 -27.77
CA GLU A 130 6.54 -17.65 -27.66
C GLU A 130 6.46 -18.11 -26.19
N PHE A 131 7.49 -17.77 -25.38
CA PHE A 131 7.46 -18.03 -23.94
C PHE A 131 6.28 -17.34 -23.25
N LEU A 132 5.99 -16.08 -23.58
CA LEU A 132 4.84 -15.35 -23.04
C LEU A 132 3.51 -16.03 -23.41
N LYS A 133 3.33 -16.43 -24.67
CA LYS A 133 2.11 -17.12 -25.16
C LYS A 133 1.92 -18.49 -24.51
N SER A 134 3.01 -19.17 -24.16
CA SER A 134 2.97 -20.50 -23.54
C SER A 134 2.60 -20.48 -22.04
N GLU A 135 2.67 -19.32 -21.39
CA GLU A 135 2.47 -19.14 -19.95
C GLU A 135 0.98 -18.98 -19.62
N THR A 136 0.50 -19.75 -18.64
CA THR A 136 -0.90 -19.73 -18.23
C THR A 136 -1.17 -18.77 -17.08
N ASP A 137 -0.17 -18.47 -16.25
CA ASP A 137 -0.28 -17.47 -15.18
C ASP A 137 -0.02 -16.05 -15.73
N PRO A 138 -1.03 -15.16 -15.78
CA PRO A 138 -0.86 -13.80 -16.28
C PRO A 138 0.23 -13.00 -15.53
N LYS A 139 0.45 -13.29 -14.24
CA LYS A 139 1.49 -12.64 -13.43
C LYS A 139 2.89 -13.10 -13.80
N VAL A 140 3.04 -14.34 -14.25
CA VAL A 140 4.33 -14.82 -14.77
C VAL A 140 4.54 -14.34 -16.21
N ALA A 141 3.48 -14.35 -17.03
CA ALA A 141 3.50 -13.89 -18.41
C ALA A 141 3.90 -12.41 -18.51
N ALA A 142 3.34 -11.55 -17.65
CA ALA A 142 3.63 -10.11 -17.60
C ALA A 142 5.14 -9.80 -17.48
N LYS A 143 5.92 -10.67 -16.81
CA LYS A 143 7.36 -10.49 -16.61
C LYS A 143 8.18 -10.59 -17.89
N TRP A 144 7.61 -11.15 -18.96
CA TRP A 144 8.26 -11.29 -20.26
C TRP A 144 8.08 -10.05 -21.15
N LEU A 145 7.02 -9.25 -20.93
CA LEU A 145 6.65 -8.11 -21.79
C LEU A 145 7.80 -7.14 -22.06
N SER A 146 8.61 -6.83 -21.04
CA SER A 146 9.75 -5.90 -21.20
C SER A 146 10.80 -6.32 -22.26
N ARG A 147 10.71 -7.55 -22.76
CA ARG A 147 11.61 -8.11 -23.78
C ARG A 147 10.90 -8.53 -25.08
N CYS A 148 9.57 -8.42 -25.16
CA CYS A 148 8.82 -8.63 -26.40
C CYS A 148 9.00 -7.44 -27.34
N SER A 149 8.69 -7.58 -28.63
CA SER A 149 8.75 -6.46 -29.56
C SER A 149 7.84 -5.30 -29.13
N ILE A 150 8.18 -4.06 -29.55
CA ILE A 150 7.37 -2.88 -29.21
C ILE A 150 5.92 -3.04 -29.70
N PRO A 151 5.64 -3.43 -30.97
CA PRO A 151 4.26 -3.60 -31.44
C PRO A 151 3.49 -4.68 -30.67
N PHE A 152 4.16 -5.79 -30.32
CA PHE A 152 3.54 -6.83 -29.51
C PHE A 152 3.20 -6.32 -28.11
N THR A 153 4.09 -5.54 -27.51
CA THR A 153 3.94 -4.98 -26.17
C THR A 153 2.80 -3.96 -26.13
N GLU A 154 2.73 -3.04 -27.09
CA GLU A 154 1.63 -2.07 -27.21
C GLU A 154 0.26 -2.76 -27.27
N LYS A 155 0.15 -3.81 -28.09
CA LYS A 155 -1.08 -4.61 -28.22
C LYS A 155 -1.49 -5.33 -26.93
N ASN A 156 -0.52 -5.70 -26.07
CA ASN A 156 -0.76 -6.59 -24.93
C ASN A 156 -0.61 -5.91 -23.56
N VAL A 157 -0.05 -4.70 -23.45
CA VAL A 157 0.24 -4.06 -22.16
C VAL A 157 -1.02 -3.92 -21.30
N GLN A 158 -2.16 -3.56 -21.91
CA GLN A 158 -3.44 -3.45 -21.21
C GLN A 158 -3.91 -4.78 -20.62
N LYS A 159 -3.81 -5.86 -21.39
CA LYS A 159 -4.19 -7.21 -20.95
C LYS A 159 -3.48 -7.64 -19.66
N TYR A 160 -2.25 -7.17 -19.43
CA TYR A 160 -1.43 -7.54 -18.28
C TYR A 160 -1.29 -6.44 -17.23
N MET A 161 -2.00 -5.32 -17.39
CA MET A 161 -1.78 -4.09 -16.63
C MET A 161 -1.95 -4.29 -15.12
N HIS A 162 -2.95 -5.06 -14.71
CA HIS A 162 -3.21 -5.38 -13.30
C HIS A 162 -2.16 -6.30 -12.65
N HIS A 163 -1.23 -6.85 -13.43
CA HIS A 163 -0.20 -7.77 -12.98
C HIS A 163 1.21 -7.19 -12.98
N LEU A 164 1.38 -5.97 -13.49
CA LEU A 164 2.67 -5.30 -13.59
C LEU A 164 2.98 -4.49 -12.31
N GLU A 165 4.20 -4.63 -11.80
CA GLU A 165 4.72 -3.83 -10.70
C GLU A 165 5.40 -2.54 -11.21
N ASN A 166 5.57 -1.51 -10.37
CA ASN A 166 6.12 -0.20 -10.76
C ASN A 166 7.48 -0.30 -11.50
N LEU A 167 8.35 -1.22 -11.08
CA LEU A 167 9.65 -1.41 -11.73
C LEU A 167 9.52 -2.01 -13.15
N GLU A 168 8.50 -2.84 -13.37
CA GLU A 168 8.23 -3.46 -14.66
C GLU A 168 7.63 -2.44 -15.63
N LEU A 169 6.67 -1.64 -15.15
CA LEU A 169 6.11 -0.49 -15.87
C LEU A 169 7.20 0.49 -16.28
N LYS A 170 8.08 0.88 -15.34
CA LYS A 170 9.20 1.76 -15.62
C LYS A 170 10.07 1.24 -16.77
N ARG A 171 10.42 -0.05 -16.78
CA ARG A 171 11.23 -0.66 -17.84
C ARG A 171 10.51 -0.68 -19.19
N LEU A 172 9.20 -0.88 -19.20
CA LEU A 172 8.39 -0.82 -20.42
C LEU A 172 8.39 0.58 -21.01
N PHE A 173 8.22 1.61 -20.17
CA PHE A 173 8.22 3.00 -20.61
C PHE A 173 9.62 3.49 -20.98
N GLU A 174 10.68 2.95 -20.36
CA GLU A 174 12.07 3.18 -20.79
C GLU A 174 12.35 2.56 -22.16
N LYS A 175 11.61 1.50 -22.54
CA LYS A 175 11.75 0.84 -23.85
C LYS A 175 11.09 1.67 -24.97
N SER A 176 9.89 2.20 -24.75
CA SER A 176 9.23 3.11 -25.69
C SER A 176 8.18 3.99 -25.00
N VAL A 177 8.11 5.26 -25.39
CA VAL A 177 7.06 6.19 -24.93
C VAL A 177 5.69 5.81 -25.47
N SER A 178 5.61 5.20 -26.66
CA SER A 178 4.35 4.71 -27.25
C SER A 178 3.68 3.63 -26.39
N ILE A 179 4.46 2.84 -25.63
CA ILE A 179 3.93 1.88 -24.66
C ILE A 179 3.28 2.59 -23.47
N PHE A 180 3.83 3.73 -23.05
CA PHE A 180 3.23 4.56 -22.01
C PHE A 180 1.88 5.12 -22.49
N GLU A 181 1.82 5.63 -23.72
CA GLU A 181 0.57 6.12 -24.32
C GLU A 181 -0.47 5.00 -24.40
N ALA A 182 -0.10 3.83 -24.96
CA ALA A 182 -0.96 2.66 -25.04
C ALA A 182 -1.46 2.20 -23.66
N ALA A 183 -0.62 2.29 -22.62
CA ALA A 183 -0.97 1.94 -21.25
C ALA A 183 -1.95 2.93 -20.59
N THR A 184 -2.05 4.17 -21.08
CA THR A 184 -2.88 5.24 -20.51
C THR A 184 -4.29 5.37 -21.13
N ASN A 185 -4.65 4.49 -22.06
CA ASN A 185 -5.93 4.56 -22.78
C ASN A 185 -7.15 4.09 -21.95
N GLU A 186 -6.98 3.37 -20.85
CA GLU A 186 -8.07 3.02 -19.92
C GLU A 186 -7.98 3.85 -18.63
N GLN A 187 -9.12 4.38 -18.15
CA GLN A 187 -9.21 5.31 -17.02
C GLN A 187 -8.96 4.68 -15.62
N HIS A 188 -8.45 3.45 -15.54
CA HIS A 188 -8.26 2.76 -14.27
C HIS A 188 -6.78 2.65 -13.88
N LYS A 189 -6.40 3.30 -12.75
CA LYS A 189 -5.06 3.27 -12.11
C LYS A 189 -4.01 4.17 -12.76
N CYS A 190 -4.38 5.33 -13.28
CA CYS A 190 -3.43 6.24 -13.94
C CYS A 190 -2.32 6.76 -13.01
N TYR A 191 -2.55 6.83 -11.69
CA TYR A 191 -1.54 7.27 -10.72
C TYR A 191 -0.25 6.44 -10.78
N VAL A 192 -0.37 5.11 -10.73
CA VAL A 192 0.78 4.20 -10.68
C VAL A 192 1.58 4.28 -11.98
N ILE A 193 0.88 4.46 -13.11
CA ILE A 193 1.47 4.65 -14.43
C ILE A 193 2.28 5.94 -14.45
N LEU A 194 1.67 7.05 -14.06
CA LEU A 194 2.30 8.38 -14.05
C LEU A 194 3.48 8.47 -13.08
N GLU A 195 3.40 7.79 -11.94
CA GLU A 195 4.52 7.69 -10.98
C GLU A 195 5.69 6.91 -11.58
N SER A 196 5.40 5.75 -12.18
CA SER A 196 6.41 4.89 -12.82
C SER A 196 7.05 5.55 -14.06
N ALA A 197 6.29 6.39 -14.75
CA ALA A 197 6.71 7.16 -15.93
C ALA A 197 7.32 8.53 -15.60
N SER A 198 7.47 8.90 -14.32
CA SER A 198 7.98 10.23 -13.92
C SER A 198 9.35 10.61 -14.47
N PHE A 199 10.17 9.62 -14.86
CA PHE A 199 11.45 9.88 -15.52
C PHE A 199 11.28 10.51 -16.92
N LEU A 200 10.13 10.30 -17.58
CA LEU A 200 9.78 10.90 -18.88
C LEU A 200 9.70 12.42 -18.83
N VAL A 201 9.55 13.02 -17.65
CA VAL A 201 9.70 14.48 -17.46
C VAL A 201 11.04 15.00 -18.01
N ASN A 202 12.08 14.16 -18.05
CA ASN A 202 13.40 14.55 -18.59
C ASN A 202 13.58 14.28 -20.08
N THR A 203 12.76 13.42 -20.70
CA THR A 203 12.98 12.92 -22.07
C THR A 203 11.80 13.19 -23.02
N HIS A 204 10.56 13.10 -22.54
CA HIS A 204 9.32 13.25 -23.30
C HIS A 204 8.29 14.06 -22.50
N LEU A 205 8.68 15.27 -22.10
CA LEU A 205 7.91 16.09 -21.16
C LEU A 205 6.47 16.37 -21.63
N ASN A 206 6.29 16.78 -22.89
CA ASN A 206 4.96 17.14 -23.41
C ASN A 206 3.99 15.95 -23.37
N ILE A 207 4.41 14.79 -23.88
CA ILE A 207 3.59 13.55 -23.86
C ILE A 207 3.21 13.19 -22.42
N TYR A 208 4.15 13.30 -21.49
CA TYR A 208 3.87 13.03 -20.08
C TYR A 208 2.83 14.01 -19.49
N LEU A 209 2.97 15.31 -19.78
CA LEU A 209 2.01 16.32 -19.32
C LEU A 209 0.65 16.20 -19.98
N ASP A 210 0.57 15.80 -21.25
CA ASP A 210 -0.69 15.55 -21.97
C ASP A 210 -1.51 14.44 -21.29
N VAL A 211 -0.86 13.43 -20.72
CA VAL A 211 -1.53 12.42 -19.90
C VAL A 211 -1.93 12.99 -18.54
N VAL A 212 -1.05 13.72 -17.86
CA VAL A 212 -1.34 14.33 -16.54
C VAL A 212 -2.57 15.25 -16.59
N GLU A 213 -2.73 16.00 -17.69
CA GLU A 213 -3.85 16.92 -17.88
C GLU A 213 -5.17 16.19 -18.15
N ARG A 214 -5.16 15.01 -18.81
CA ARG A 214 -6.36 14.22 -19.12
C ARG A 214 -6.89 13.40 -17.95
N VAL A 215 -6.05 13.05 -16.98
CA VAL A 215 -6.45 12.17 -15.86
C VAL A 215 -7.14 12.92 -14.72
N SER A 216 -7.96 12.21 -13.94
CA SER A 216 -8.69 12.75 -12.80
C SER A 216 -7.76 13.31 -11.71
N LYS A 217 -8.24 14.30 -10.92
CA LYS A 217 -7.43 14.99 -9.89
C LYS A 217 -6.80 14.01 -8.87
N HIS A 218 -7.49 12.93 -8.53
CA HIS A 218 -7.04 11.94 -7.56
C HIS A 218 -5.94 11.02 -8.09
N GLU A 219 -5.72 10.99 -9.40
CA GLU A 219 -4.74 10.12 -10.06
C GLU A 219 -3.44 10.83 -10.45
N ARG A 220 -3.29 12.11 -10.13
CA ARG A 220 -2.10 12.90 -10.53
C ARG A 220 -0.95 12.80 -9.49
N PRO A 221 0.31 12.62 -9.92
CA PRO A 221 1.46 12.55 -9.01
C PRO A 221 1.94 13.92 -8.53
N LYS A 222 2.60 13.96 -7.36
CA LYS A 222 3.26 15.17 -6.83
C LYS A 222 4.73 15.23 -7.26
N TYR A 223 5.18 16.42 -7.64
CA TYR A 223 6.54 16.72 -8.07
C TYR A 223 7.34 17.40 -6.96
N ASN A 224 8.59 16.96 -6.81
CA ASN A 224 9.54 17.57 -5.89
C ASN A 224 10.21 18.81 -6.53
N ALA A 225 11.02 19.52 -5.73
CA ALA A 225 11.72 20.73 -6.17
C ALA A 225 12.58 20.54 -7.43
N LYS A 226 13.23 19.37 -7.59
CA LYS A 226 14.08 19.06 -8.75
C LYS A 226 13.24 18.87 -10.01
N THR A 227 12.17 18.07 -9.92
CA THR A 227 11.27 17.80 -11.05
C THR A 227 10.54 19.06 -11.49
N THR A 228 10.00 19.86 -10.55
CA THR A 228 9.39 21.16 -10.87
C THR A 228 10.38 22.11 -11.56
N ASN A 229 11.64 22.13 -11.15
CA ASN A 229 12.67 22.93 -11.80
C ASN A 229 12.90 22.52 -13.27
N ILE A 230 12.83 21.22 -13.58
CA ILE A 230 12.97 20.73 -14.96
C ILE A 230 11.77 21.15 -15.79
N ILE A 231 10.55 20.94 -15.28
CA ILE A 231 9.31 21.29 -15.97
C ILE A 231 9.29 22.80 -16.28
N MET A 232 9.56 23.65 -15.28
CA MET A 232 9.51 25.10 -15.44
C MET A 232 10.57 25.64 -16.41
N LYS A 233 11.71 24.97 -16.58
CA LYS A 233 12.72 25.40 -17.57
C LYS A 233 12.29 25.17 -19.01
N GLN A 234 11.41 24.20 -19.26
CA GLN A 234 11.04 23.79 -20.61
C GLN A 234 9.66 24.30 -21.03
N VAL A 235 8.69 24.34 -20.11
CA VAL A 235 7.28 24.65 -20.41
C VAL A 235 6.63 25.56 -19.35
N SER A 236 7.34 26.59 -18.88
CA SER A 236 6.84 27.52 -17.84
C SER A 236 5.46 28.07 -18.16
N GLU A 237 5.23 28.52 -19.39
CA GLU A 237 3.99 29.19 -19.79
C GLU A 237 2.80 28.23 -19.74
N ARG A 238 2.96 26.99 -20.24
CA ARG A 238 1.93 25.94 -20.12
C ARG A 238 1.50 25.71 -18.67
N ILE A 239 2.46 25.67 -17.74
CA ILE A 239 2.17 25.47 -16.31
C ILE A 239 1.50 26.71 -15.69
N LYS A 240 1.92 27.93 -16.07
CA LYS A 240 1.30 29.18 -15.59
C LYS A 240 -0.13 29.33 -16.10
N GLU A 241 -0.38 28.98 -17.36
CA GLU A 241 -1.71 29.04 -17.98
C GLU A 241 -2.68 28.06 -17.37
N LYS A 242 -2.24 26.80 -17.15
CA LYS A 242 -3.02 25.70 -16.57
C LYS A 242 -2.76 25.51 -15.07
N PHE A 243 -2.50 26.60 -14.33
CA PHE A 243 -2.08 26.53 -12.93
C PHE A 243 -3.10 25.79 -12.05
N GLU A 244 -4.39 25.87 -12.36
CA GLU A 244 -5.46 25.16 -11.65
C GLU A 244 -5.23 23.64 -11.62
N ILE A 245 -4.70 23.06 -12.70
CA ILE A 245 -4.33 21.65 -12.82
C ILE A 245 -3.11 21.32 -11.95
N TYR A 246 -2.10 22.21 -11.98
CA TYR A 246 -0.75 21.94 -11.44
C TYR A 246 -0.50 22.43 -10.02
N SER A 247 -1.32 23.34 -9.49
CA SER A 247 -1.15 24.01 -8.19
C SER A 247 -0.93 23.03 -7.02
N THR A 248 -1.52 21.83 -7.10
CA THR A 248 -1.38 20.77 -6.10
C THR A 248 -0.30 19.74 -6.40
N LEU A 249 0.29 19.80 -7.60
CA LEU A 249 1.26 18.84 -8.12
C LEU A 249 2.69 19.39 -8.01
N ILE A 250 2.91 20.68 -8.29
CA ILE A 250 4.25 21.26 -8.36
C ILE A 250 4.77 21.74 -7.00
N HIS A 251 6.09 21.80 -6.85
CA HIS A 251 6.74 22.42 -5.71
C HIS A 251 6.69 23.95 -5.81
N ILE A 252 5.70 24.57 -5.14
CA ILE A 252 5.44 26.01 -5.19
C ILE A 252 6.69 26.87 -4.94
N PRO A 253 7.56 26.62 -3.93
CA PRO A 253 8.76 27.44 -3.73
C PRO A 253 9.74 27.42 -4.91
N THR A 254 9.74 26.36 -5.73
CA THR A 254 10.53 26.33 -6.97
C THR A 254 9.80 27.06 -8.08
N PHE A 255 8.49 26.84 -8.24
CA PHE A 255 7.65 27.48 -9.25
C PHE A 255 7.75 29.02 -9.20
N VAL A 256 7.63 29.59 -7.99
CA VAL A 256 7.67 31.04 -7.76
C VAL A 256 9.01 31.69 -8.20
N LYS A 257 10.10 30.92 -8.29
CA LYS A 257 11.40 31.43 -8.78
C LYS A 257 11.42 31.75 -10.27
N TYR A 258 10.43 31.29 -11.03
CA TYR A 258 10.31 31.51 -12.48
C TYR A 258 9.42 32.69 -12.86
N PHE A 259 9.00 33.48 -11.88
CA PHE A 259 8.31 34.76 -12.09
C PHE A 259 9.29 35.91 -11.97
N LYS A 260 9.10 36.93 -12.80
CA LYS A 260 9.67 38.26 -12.54
C LYS A 260 8.83 38.97 -11.47
N SER A 261 9.43 39.93 -10.77
CA SER A 261 8.77 40.64 -9.67
C SER A 261 7.52 41.38 -10.13
N GLU A 262 7.52 41.89 -11.37
CA GLU A 262 6.41 42.63 -11.98
C GLU A 262 5.22 41.72 -12.35
N GLU A 263 5.48 40.44 -12.63
CA GLU A 263 4.48 39.46 -13.11
C GLU A 263 3.64 38.87 -11.96
N ILE A 264 4.10 38.98 -10.70
CA ILE A 264 3.48 38.31 -9.55
C ILE A 264 2.07 38.85 -9.29
N LYS A 265 1.90 40.18 -9.28
CA LYS A 265 0.61 40.83 -8.96
C LYS A 265 -0.44 40.42 -9.99
N GLU A 266 -0.12 40.57 -11.28
CA GLU A 266 -0.97 40.17 -12.40
C GLU A 266 -1.33 38.68 -12.34
N PHE A 267 -0.36 37.81 -12.05
CA PHE A 267 -0.63 36.38 -11.90
C PHE A 267 -1.61 36.07 -10.77
N LEU A 268 -1.43 36.68 -9.58
CA LEU A 268 -2.32 36.46 -8.44
C LEU A 268 -3.76 36.92 -8.74
N TYR A 269 -3.92 38.08 -9.38
CA TYR A 269 -5.23 38.58 -9.81
C TYR A 269 -5.87 37.67 -10.86
N LYS A 270 -5.09 37.20 -11.84
CA LYS A 270 -5.55 36.26 -12.86
C LYS A 270 -6.03 34.94 -12.26
N GLN A 271 -5.33 34.41 -11.24
CA GLN A 271 -5.78 33.19 -10.55
C GLN A 271 -7.03 33.44 -9.71
N ALA A 272 -7.11 34.59 -9.01
CA ALA A 272 -8.30 34.95 -8.24
C ALA A 272 -9.55 35.07 -9.13
N ASN A 273 -9.42 35.62 -10.34
CA ASN A 273 -10.51 35.69 -11.32
C ASN A 273 -10.93 34.34 -11.91
N LYS A 274 -10.01 33.36 -11.96
CA LYS A 274 -10.29 32.00 -12.43
C LYS A 274 -10.91 31.12 -11.36
N ASP A 275 -10.69 31.43 -10.09
CA ASP A 275 -11.34 30.77 -8.97
C ASP A 275 -12.77 31.26 -8.84
N ASP A 276 -13.74 30.35 -8.88
CA ASP A 276 -15.09 30.69 -8.48
C ASP A 276 -15.16 30.73 -6.94
N ILE A 277 -15.84 31.75 -6.40
CA ILE A 277 -15.91 32.06 -4.96
C ILE A 277 -16.37 30.85 -4.13
N HIS A 278 -17.14 29.96 -4.76
CA HIS A 278 -17.79 28.80 -4.14
C HIS A 278 -17.02 27.48 -4.38
N SER A 279 -15.95 27.52 -5.17
CA SER A 279 -15.13 26.35 -5.47
C SER A 279 -14.05 26.21 -4.38
N ASN A 280 -14.21 25.26 -3.47
CA ASN A 280 -13.15 24.83 -2.54
C ASN A 280 -11.91 24.23 -3.27
N ARG A 281 -11.77 24.40 -4.60
CA ARG A 281 -10.76 23.77 -5.46
C ARG A 281 -9.33 24.22 -5.09
N HIS A 282 -9.16 25.44 -4.56
CA HIS A 282 -7.86 26.08 -4.29
C HIS A 282 -7.65 26.62 -2.87
N ALA A 283 -8.44 26.23 -1.86
CA ALA A 283 -8.26 26.70 -0.47
C ALA A 283 -6.83 26.51 0.10
N ARG A 284 -6.02 25.60 -0.46
CA ARG A 284 -4.60 25.41 -0.10
C ARG A 284 -3.66 26.45 -0.73
N PHE A 285 -4.02 27.02 -1.87
CA PHE A 285 -3.24 28.04 -2.57
C PHE A 285 -3.25 29.37 -1.81
N TYR A 286 -4.41 29.78 -1.30
CA TYR A 286 -4.58 31.05 -0.56
C TYR A 286 -4.12 31.03 0.90
N LYS A 287 -3.57 29.92 1.39
CA LYS A 287 -2.99 29.87 2.74
C LYS A 287 -1.75 30.76 2.84
N TYR A 288 -1.54 31.37 4.01
CA TYR A 288 -0.36 32.18 4.33
C TYR A 288 0.96 31.56 3.85
N ALA A 289 1.20 30.29 4.17
CA ALA A 289 2.46 29.61 3.85
C ALA A 289 2.78 29.56 2.34
N THR A 290 1.76 29.57 1.49
CA THR A 290 1.90 29.59 0.03
C THR A 290 2.00 31.03 -0.47
N MET A 291 1.05 31.87 -0.05
CA MET A 291 0.95 33.27 -0.49
C MET A 291 2.18 34.10 -0.13
N LYS A 292 2.77 33.87 1.06
CA LYS A 292 4.01 34.55 1.48
C LYS A 292 5.17 34.35 0.51
N LEU A 293 5.22 33.21 -0.18
CA LEU A 293 6.27 32.91 -1.17
C LEU A 293 6.13 33.84 -2.38
N PHE A 294 4.90 34.08 -2.86
CA PHE A 294 4.62 35.00 -3.94
C PHE A 294 4.87 36.45 -3.52
N VAL A 295 4.35 36.87 -2.36
CA VAL A 295 4.57 38.23 -1.85
C VAL A 295 6.06 38.54 -1.70
N SER A 296 6.86 37.60 -1.19
CA SER A 296 8.32 37.76 -1.06
C SER A 296 9.06 38.00 -2.39
N LYS A 297 8.42 37.79 -3.54
CA LYS A 297 8.96 38.06 -4.88
C LYS A 297 8.56 39.41 -5.46
N ILE A 298 7.57 40.10 -4.88
CA ILE A 298 7.26 41.48 -5.23
C ILE A 298 8.49 42.35 -4.88
N GLN A 299 8.67 43.49 -5.57
CA GLN A 299 9.74 44.44 -5.24
C GLN A 299 9.66 44.84 -3.77
N LYS A 300 10.81 44.86 -3.08
CA LYS A 300 10.87 44.91 -1.60
C LYS A 300 10.18 46.16 -1.04
N GLU A 301 10.29 47.26 -1.76
CA GLU A 301 9.73 48.58 -1.44
C GLU A 301 8.18 48.56 -1.51
N GLU A 302 7.60 47.69 -2.33
CA GLU A 302 6.14 47.59 -2.55
C GLU A 302 5.47 46.46 -1.77
N GLN A 303 6.24 45.58 -1.13
CA GLN A 303 5.71 44.38 -0.45
C GLN A 303 4.74 44.76 0.66
N PHE A 304 5.14 45.69 1.52
CA PHE A 304 4.30 46.11 2.65
C PHE A 304 3.05 46.84 2.17
N ASP A 305 3.18 47.79 1.25
CA ASP A 305 2.03 48.53 0.71
C ASP A 305 1.02 47.60 0.06
N PHE A 306 1.48 46.58 -0.66
CA PHE A 306 0.63 45.55 -1.24
C PHE A 306 -0.16 44.79 -0.18
N VAL A 307 0.51 44.21 0.83
CA VAL A 307 -0.19 43.41 1.86
C VAL A 307 -1.00 44.29 2.81
N LYS A 308 -0.58 45.54 3.04
CA LYS A 308 -1.29 46.49 3.89
C LYS A 308 -2.64 46.82 3.28
N ASN A 309 -2.66 47.27 2.02
CA ASN A 309 -3.90 47.63 1.32
C ASN A 309 -4.87 46.45 1.18
N LEU A 310 -4.34 45.26 0.87
CA LEU A 310 -5.15 44.07 0.59
C LEU A 310 -5.57 43.28 1.83
N PHE A 311 -4.64 42.96 2.72
CA PHE A 311 -4.86 41.94 3.76
C PHE A 311 -4.93 42.51 5.19
N ILE A 312 -4.38 43.70 5.42
CA ILE A 312 -4.41 44.37 6.73
C ILE A 312 -5.58 45.34 6.80
N ASP A 313 -5.54 46.42 6.00
CA ASP A 313 -6.55 47.48 5.98
C ASP A 313 -7.83 47.03 5.27
N LYS A 314 -7.70 46.05 4.36
CA LYS A 314 -8.79 45.46 3.57
C LYS A 314 -9.61 46.54 2.84
N ALA A 315 -8.94 47.58 2.33
CA ALA A 315 -9.59 48.78 1.79
C ALA A 315 -10.59 48.46 0.66
N ILE A 316 -10.33 47.42 -0.13
CA ILE A 316 -11.22 46.96 -1.21
C ILE A 316 -12.58 46.42 -0.71
N LEU A 317 -12.69 46.03 0.55
CA LEU A 317 -13.95 45.58 1.15
C LEU A 317 -14.91 46.73 1.48
N LEU A 318 -14.39 47.97 1.55
CA LEU A 318 -15.19 49.17 1.80
C LEU A 318 -15.93 49.67 0.54
N ILE A 319 -15.56 49.16 -0.64
CA ILE A 319 -16.22 49.47 -1.90
C ILE A 319 -17.50 48.63 -2.01
N ASP A 320 -18.62 49.26 -2.39
CA ASP A 320 -19.90 48.59 -2.61
C ASP A 320 -19.76 47.55 -3.73
N GLU A 321 -20.14 46.31 -3.42
CA GLU A 321 -20.04 45.17 -4.32
C GLU A 321 -20.83 45.37 -5.61
N ASN A 322 -21.95 46.09 -5.54
CA ASN A 322 -22.81 46.40 -6.68
C ASN A 322 -22.14 47.33 -7.71
N THR A 323 -21.03 47.97 -7.35
CA THR A 323 -20.28 48.89 -8.22
C THR A 323 -19.10 48.22 -8.94
N LEU A 324 -18.77 46.97 -8.60
CA LEU A 324 -17.63 46.25 -9.15
C LEU A 324 -18.02 45.43 -10.39
N GLN A 325 -17.40 45.74 -11.53
CA GLN A 325 -17.63 44.98 -12.77
C GLN A 325 -16.75 43.72 -12.81
N ARG A 326 -17.36 42.57 -13.09
CA ARG A 326 -16.66 41.28 -13.24
C ARG A 326 -15.61 41.37 -14.37
N GLY A 327 -14.40 40.89 -14.11
CA GLY A 327 -13.28 40.95 -15.06
C GLY A 327 -12.39 42.19 -14.96
N THR A 328 -12.68 43.12 -14.03
CA THR A 328 -11.78 44.24 -13.71
C THR A 328 -10.73 43.87 -12.66
N ASP A 329 -9.62 44.62 -12.63
CA ASP A 329 -8.55 44.43 -11.63
C ASP A 329 -9.04 44.67 -10.20
N THR A 330 -9.97 45.61 -10.00
CA THR A 330 -10.60 45.88 -8.70
C THR A 330 -11.46 44.72 -8.21
N PHE A 331 -12.21 44.07 -9.11
CA PHE A 331 -12.95 42.86 -8.80
C PHE A 331 -12.00 41.70 -8.41
N ALA A 332 -10.94 41.48 -9.20
CA ALA A 332 -9.93 40.46 -8.91
C ALA A 332 -9.22 40.68 -7.56
N THR A 333 -8.94 41.95 -7.23
CA THR A 333 -8.35 42.39 -5.96
C THR A 333 -9.27 42.05 -4.78
N ARG A 334 -10.59 42.26 -4.93
CA ARG A 334 -11.58 41.89 -3.90
C ARG A 334 -11.65 40.37 -3.70
N LEU A 335 -11.67 39.60 -4.80
CA LEU A 335 -11.67 38.14 -4.74
C LEU A 335 -10.45 37.60 -3.99
N LEU A 336 -9.25 38.06 -4.38
CA LEU A 336 -8.01 37.67 -3.72
C LEU A 336 -8.03 38.02 -2.23
N CYS A 337 -8.53 39.20 -1.88
CA CYS A 337 -8.70 39.62 -0.49
C CYS A 337 -9.62 38.66 0.29
N ASN A 338 -10.80 38.34 -0.24
CA ASN A 338 -11.76 37.43 0.40
C ASN A 338 -11.20 36.01 0.60
N SER A 339 -10.54 35.46 -0.42
CA SER A 339 -9.99 34.09 -0.38
C SER A 339 -8.84 33.94 0.62
N VAL A 340 -8.05 34.99 0.84
CA VAL A 340 -6.90 34.97 1.77
C VAL A 340 -7.32 35.35 3.20
N CYS A 341 -8.14 36.41 3.35
CA CYS A 341 -8.50 36.97 4.66
C CYS A 341 -9.40 36.04 5.49
N SER A 342 -10.17 35.15 4.85
CA SER A 342 -10.97 34.13 5.53
C SER A 342 -10.14 33.03 6.17
N LEU A 343 -8.89 32.85 5.73
CA LEU A 343 -8.02 31.73 6.14
C LEU A 343 -6.79 32.16 6.96
N THR A 344 -6.45 33.45 6.96
CA THR A 344 -5.22 33.97 7.55
C THR A 344 -5.49 35.22 8.38
N PRO A 345 -5.17 35.23 9.68
CA PRO A 345 -5.20 36.44 10.51
C PRO A 345 -4.34 37.57 9.93
N SER A 346 -4.82 38.81 10.02
CA SER A 346 -4.15 39.98 9.43
C SER A 346 -2.74 40.21 9.99
N TYR A 347 -2.52 39.87 11.27
CA TYR A 347 -1.24 40.11 11.95
C TYR A 347 -0.06 39.37 11.31
N PHE A 348 -0.28 38.24 10.62
CA PHE A 348 0.81 37.51 9.95
C PHE A 348 1.46 38.33 8.83
N TRP A 349 0.71 39.22 8.18
CA TRP A 349 1.21 40.01 7.06
C TRP A 349 2.16 41.13 7.48
N TYR A 350 2.20 41.46 8.77
CA TYR A 350 3.20 42.41 9.30
C TYR A 350 4.64 41.88 9.22
N GLU A 351 4.87 40.60 8.90
CA GLU A 351 6.20 40.06 8.57
C GLU A 351 6.88 40.86 7.43
N PHE A 352 6.09 41.45 6.52
CA PHE A 352 6.58 42.27 5.42
C PHE A 352 6.72 43.76 5.76
N ALA A 353 6.28 44.19 6.95
CA ALA A 353 6.31 45.57 7.36
C ALA A 353 7.69 45.98 7.90
N PRO A 354 8.08 47.26 7.75
CA PRO A 354 9.16 47.85 8.53
C PRO A 354 8.94 47.66 10.04
N PHE A 355 10.02 47.40 10.77
CA PHE A 355 9.95 47.08 12.21
C PHE A 355 9.30 48.21 13.03
N ASP A 356 9.62 49.46 12.72
CA ASP A 356 9.09 50.66 13.34
C ASP A 356 7.57 50.82 13.15
N ILE A 357 7.00 50.20 12.11
CA ILE A 357 5.55 50.13 11.87
C ILE A 357 4.93 48.90 12.54
N ALA A 358 5.53 47.71 12.36
CA ALA A 358 5.00 46.47 12.92
C ALA A 358 4.99 46.45 14.45
N PHE A 359 6.05 46.96 15.08
CA PHE A 359 6.22 46.88 16.52
C PHE A 359 5.09 47.55 17.32
N PRO A 360 4.72 48.82 17.10
CA PRO A 360 3.62 49.44 17.83
C PRO A 360 2.26 48.77 17.56
N GLU A 361 1.96 48.41 16.31
CA GLU A 361 0.69 47.79 15.91
C GLU A 361 0.50 46.40 16.52
N ILE A 362 1.49 45.51 16.36
CA ILE A 362 1.43 44.16 16.93
C ILE A 362 1.45 44.22 18.45
N LYS A 363 2.18 45.17 19.06
CA LYS A 363 2.14 45.37 20.53
C LYS A 363 0.73 45.71 21.02
N GLN A 364 0.00 46.56 20.30
CA GLN A 364 -1.38 46.87 20.62
C GLN A 364 -2.29 45.64 20.48
N LEU A 365 -2.11 44.85 19.41
CA LEU A 365 -2.86 43.60 19.21
C LEU A 365 -2.59 42.57 20.32
N ILE A 366 -1.33 42.38 20.71
CA ILE A 366 -0.95 41.48 21.82
C ILE A 366 -1.65 41.91 23.12
N HIS A 367 -1.75 43.21 23.39
CA HIS A 367 -2.40 43.73 24.60
C HIS A 367 -3.91 43.44 24.62
N SER A 368 -4.56 43.41 23.44
CA SER A 368 -5.99 43.11 23.31
C SER A 368 -6.32 41.62 23.18
N GLU A 369 -5.34 40.79 22.83
CA GLU A 369 -5.52 39.36 22.60
C GLU A 369 -5.48 38.58 23.93
N THR A 370 -6.42 37.67 24.11
CA THR A 370 -6.53 36.85 25.35
C THR A 370 -5.95 35.44 25.17
N ASN A 371 -5.79 34.99 23.93
CA ASN A 371 -5.23 33.68 23.61
C ASN A 371 -3.70 33.72 23.56
N LEU A 372 -3.05 33.02 24.50
CA LEU A 372 -1.59 32.91 24.58
C LEU A 372 -0.95 32.32 23.32
N TYR A 373 -1.62 31.42 22.60
CA TYR A 373 -1.07 30.89 21.34
C TYR A 373 -1.00 31.97 20.25
N GLU A 374 -2.04 32.80 20.14
CA GLU A 374 -2.07 33.92 19.20
C GLU A 374 -1.05 34.99 19.58
N GLN A 375 -0.89 35.29 20.88
CA GLN A 375 0.17 36.18 21.37
C GLN A 375 1.58 35.65 21.02
N SER A 376 1.84 34.35 21.19
CA SER A 376 3.11 33.72 20.79
C SER A 376 3.35 33.84 19.28
N ALA A 377 2.31 33.62 18.46
CA ALA A 377 2.39 33.79 17.01
C ALA A 377 2.69 35.26 16.62
N MET A 378 2.07 36.24 17.28
CA MET A 378 2.35 37.66 17.09
C MET A 378 3.80 38.03 17.47
N LEU A 379 4.30 37.53 18.61
CA LEU A 379 5.70 37.71 19.02
C LEU A 379 6.68 37.10 18.01
N LYS A 380 6.33 35.95 17.43
CA LYS A 380 7.11 35.34 16.35
C LYS A 380 7.13 36.21 15.09
N VAL A 381 6.02 36.85 14.72
CA VAL A 381 6.00 37.82 13.61
C VAL A 381 6.96 38.97 13.90
N LEU A 382 6.93 39.55 15.11
CA LEU A 382 7.89 40.59 15.50
C LEU A 382 9.35 40.15 15.39
N LEU A 383 9.68 38.91 15.79
CA LEU A 383 11.02 38.36 15.61
C LEU A 383 11.43 38.29 14.14
N LEU A 384 10.51 37.94 13.24
CA LEU A 384 10.77 37.93 11.79
C LEU A 384 10.97 39.36 11.24
N CYS A 385 10.19 40.34 11.72
CA CYS A 385 10.33 41.76 11.36
C CYS A 385 11.69 42.35 11.75
N THR A 386 12.41 41.76 12.73
CA THR A 386 13.76 42.21 13.07
C THR A 386 14.73 42.08 11.88
N ASN A 387 14.47 41.11 10.99
CA ASN A 387 15.28 40.82 9.80
C ASN A 387 16.81 40.80 10.08
N GLY A 388 17.20 40.25 11.24
CA GLY A 388 18.60 40.16 11.66
C GLY A 388 19.22 41.46 12.19
N ASN A 389 18.45 42.55 12.31
CA ASN A 389 18.91 43.78 12.96
C ASN A 389 18.93 43.59 14.49
N MET A 390 20.11 43.74 15.08
CA MET A 390 20.34 43.53 16.51
C MET A 390 19.61 44.54 17.41
N GLU A 391 19.48 45.81 17.01
CA GLU A 391 18.78 46.81 17.83
C GLU A 391 17.27 46.56 17.89
N TYR A 392 16.68 46.11 16.79
CA TYR A 392 15.28 45.70 16.75
C TYR A 392 15.04 44.43 17.56
N LEU A 393 15.95 43.46 17.46
CA LEU A 393 15.91 42.28 18.31
C LEU A 393 16.01 42.63 19.81
N LYS A 394 16.92 43.52 20.21
CA LYS A 394 17.00 44.04 21.59
C LYS A 394 15.67 44.65 22.02
N THR A 395 15.01 45.40 21.13
CA THR A 395 13.69 46.01 21.41
C THR A 395 12.63 44.93 21.68
N VAL A 396 12.56 43.88 20.87
CA VAL A 396 11.61 42.75 21.06
C VAL A 396 11.91 41.99 22.36
N LEU A 397 13.18 41.68 22.63
CA LEU A 397 13.58 40.99 23.86
C LEU A 397 13.31 41.83 25.12
N THR A 398 13.54 43.15 25.05
CA THR A 398 13.25 44.08 26.14
C THR A 398 11.74 44.13 26.42
N TYR A 399 10.93 44.18 25.36
CA TYR A 399 9.47 44.12 25.50
C TYR A 399 9.01 42.80 26.12
N TYR A 400 9.56 41.67 25.66
CA TYR A 400 9.25 40.36 26.23
C TYR A 400 9.60 40.28 27.72
N ASN A 401 10.79 40.74 28.12
CA ASN A 401 11.20 40.78 29.52
C ASN A 401 10.30 41.66 30.38
N ALA A 402 9.79 42.77 29.84
CA ALA A 402 8.93 43.68 30.57
C ALA A 402 7.51 43.13 30.77
N GLN A 403 6.95 42.44 29.78
CA GLN A 403 5.53 42.08 29.76
C GLN A 403 5.25 40.59 30.00
N HIS A 404 6.15 39.70 29.55
CA HIS A 404 5.89 38.26 29.47
C HIS A 404 6.83 37.39 30.32
N LEU A 405 7.71 38.00 31.14
CA LEU A 405 8.65 37.25 31.97
C LEU A 405 7.97 36.45 33.10
N LYS A 406 6.73 36.81 33.47
CA LYS A 406 5.94 36.10 34.49
C LYS A 406 5.06 34.99 33.92
N GLU A 407 5.05 34.79 32.61
CA GLU A 407 4.25 33.75 31.95
C GLU A 407 4.73 32.33 32.30
N GLU A 408 3.88 31.35 32.02
CA GLU A 408 4.20 29.94 32.23
C GLU A 408 5.42 29.50 31.42
N ILE A 409 6.13 28.49 31.95
CA ILE A 409 7.38 27.99 31.36
C ILE A 409 7.21 27.54 29.89
N GLN A 410 6.04 27.03 29.51
CA GLN A 410 5.78 26.57 28.14
C GLN A 410 5.77 27.72 27.12
N PHE A 411 5.21 28.88 27.51
CA PHE A 411 5.20 30.07 26.68
C PHE A 411 6.62 30.62 26.45
N LYS A 412 7.44 30.63 27.52
CA LYS A 412 8.87 31.02 27.45
C LYS A 412 9.68 30.09 26.55
N LYS A 413 9.44 28.79 26.63
CA LYS A 413 10.08 27.77 25.78
C LYS A 413 9.76 27.96 24.30
N GLU A 414 8.50 28.20 23.98
CA GLU A 414 8.07 28.43 22.60
C GLU A 414 8.72 29.69 22.03
N PHE A 415 8.71 30.79 22.79
CA PHE A 415 9.38 32.02 22.39
C PHE A 415 10.89 31.82 22.20
N LEU A 416 11.58 31.16 23.13
CA LEU A 416 13.01 30.89 23.02
C LEU A 416 13.33 30.03 21.79
N THR A 417 12.51 29.02 21.52
CA THR A 417 12.65 28.18 20.31
C THR A 417 12.49 29.00 19.04
N ASN A 418 11.53 29.94 19.02
CA ASN A 418 11.35 30.88 17.92
C ASN A 418 12.57 31.82 17.77
N VAL A 419 13.15 32.33 18.86
CA VAL A 419 14.38 33.14 18.81
C VAL A 419 15.51 32.32 18.18
N VAL A 420 15.81 31.13 18.70
CA VAL A 420 16.92 30.26 18.24
C VAL A 420 16.79 29.87 16.76
N SER A 421 15.57 29.66 16.31
CA SER A 421 15.28 29.23 14.95
C SER A 421 15.44 30.36 13.93
N ASN A 422 15.17 31.61 14.34
CA ASN A 422 15.12 32.77 13.44
C ASN A 422 16.30 33.74 13.62
N THR A 423 17.17 33.54 14.61
CA THR A 423 18.29 34.44 14.90
C THR A 423 19.62 33.69 15.06
N ASP A 424 20.71 34.43 14.85
CA ASP A 424 22.08 33.92 14.99
C ASP A 424 22.64 34.24 16.38
N ILE A 425 22.33 33.40 17.37
CA ILE A 425 22.72 33.62 18.78
C ILE A 425 24.23 33.80 18.97
N HIS A 426 25.05 33.16 18.13
CA HIS A 426 26.51 33.30 18.16
C HIS A 426 27.00 34.73 17.86
N LYS A 427 26.17 35.57 17.21
CA LYS A 427 26.48 36.96 16.89
C LYS A 427 26.05 37.96 17.97
N TYR A 428 25.42 37.50 19.06
CA TYR A 428 24.90 38.40 20.07
C TYR A 428 26.04 39.15 20.77
N ASP A 429 25.83 40.46 20.98
CA ASP A 429 26.64 41.27 21.88
C ASP A 429 26.23 41.01 23.34
N ASP A 430 27.02 41.51 24.29
CA ASP A 430 26.78 41.27 25.71
C ASP A 430 25.43 41.81 26.16
N ALA A 431 25.01 42.98 25.64
CA ALA A 431 23.72 43.59 25.98
C ALA A 431 22.53 42.73 25.52
N THR A 432 22.56 42.22 24.29
CA THR A 432 21.50 41.35 23.76
C THR A 432 21.48 39.99 24.46
N TRP A 433 22.67 39.45 24.76
CA TRP A 433 22.79 38.22 25.51
C TRP A 433 22.16 38.35 26.90
N ILE A 434 22.44 39.44 27.64
CA ILE A 434 21.84 39.66 28.97
C ILE A 434 20.31 39.64 28.91
N LEU A 435 19.70 40.23 27.87
CA LEU A 435 18.25 40.20 27.70
C LEU A 435 17.71 38.78 27.47
N LEU A 436 18.38 37.98 26.62
CA LEU A 436 18.01 36.58 26.39
C LEU A 436 18.25 35.72 27.64
N ASP A 437 19.38 35.92 28.30
CA ASP A 437 19.80 35.20 29.50
C ASP A 437 18.86 35.49 30.68
N THR A 438 18.27 36.69 30.76
CA THR A 438 17.21 37.00 31.73
C THR A 438 16.00 36.08 31.57
N ILE A 439 15.61 35.77 30.33
CA ILE A 439 14.52 34.81 30.04
C ILE A 439 14.95 33.41 30.49
N ILE A 440 16.17 33.00 30.17
CA ILE A 440 16.74 31.70 30.55
C ILE A 440 16.82 31.55 32.08
N ILE A 441 17.24 32.59 32.80
CA ILE A 441 17.27 32.65 34.27
C ILE A 441 15.86 32.48 34.84
N SER A 442 14.85 33.15 34.26
CA SER A 442 13.45 33.04 34.70
C SER A 442 12.81 31.66 34.46
N MET A 443 13.52 30.76 33.80
CA MET A 443 13.15 29.35 33.59
C MET A 443 13.91 28.41 34.51
N ASP A 444 14.61 28.95 35.52
CA ASP A 444 15.38 28.20 36.52
C ASP A 444 16.48 27.29 35.94
N VAL A 445 16.99 27.61 34.74
CA VAL A 445 18.02 26.82 34.05
C VAL A 445 19.29 26.65 34.89
N TYR A 446 19.69 27.69 35.63
CA TYR A 446 20.86 27.70 36.49
C TYR A 446 20.63 27.12 37.90
N ILE A 447 19.44 26.59 38.21
CA ILE A 447 19.11 26.00 39.52
C ILE A 447 19.24 24.47 39.45
N GLU A 448 20.12 23.87 40.24
CA GLU A 448 20.45 22.43 40.17
C GLU A 448 19.23 21.49 40.22
N SER A 449 18.24 21.79 41.06
CA SER A 449 17.03 20.97 41.25
C SER A 449 15.96 21.12 40.16
N ALA A 450 16.06 22.12 39.28
CA ALA A 450 15.05 22.39 38.26
C ALA A 450 15.28 21.56 36.99
N SER A 451 14.20 21.00 36.44
CA SER A 451 14.25 20.31 35.15
C SER A 451 14.48 21.32 34.02
N THR A 452 15.42 21.04 33.12
CA THR A 452 15.86 22.00 32.10
C THR A 452 15.90 21.36 30.72
N GLU A 453 15.39 22.07 29.71
CA GLU A 453 15.47 21.62 28.32
C GLU A 453 16.89 21.78 27.76
N GLN A 454 17.34 20.76 27.02
CA GLN A 454 18.70 20.71 26.48
C GLN A 454 19.01 21.89 25.56
N ASN A 455 18.05 22.36 24.75
CA ASN A 455 18.24 23.51 23.87
C ASN A 455 18.73 24.76 24.61
N CYS A 456 18.24 25.01 25.84
CA CYS A 456 18.70 26.15 26.65
C CYS A 456 20.18 26.00 27.05
N LEU A 457 20.58 24.80 27.45
CA LEU A 457 21.95 24.49 27.82
C LEU A 457 22.90 24.62 26.63
N GLU A 458 22.48 24.12 25.45
CA GLU A 458 23.25 24.22 24.20
C GLU A 458 23.55 25.68 23.84
N ILE A 459 22.56 26.57 23.99
CA ILE A 459 22.69 28.00 23.70
C ILE A 459 23.74 28.66 24.61
N VAL A 460 23.66 28.40 25.92
CA VAL A 460 24.62 28.95 26.90
C VAL A 460 26.03 28.43 26.64
N ILE A 461 26.18 27.13 26.35
CA ILE A 461 27.47 26.52 26.01
C ILE A 461 28.06 27.15 24.76
N ILE A 462 27.28 27.27 23.67
CA ILE A 462 27.74 27.86 22.42
C ILE A 462 28.15 29.32 22.62
N HIS A 463 27.32 30.14 23.28
CA HIS A 463 27.64 31.55 23.50
C HIS A 463 28.94 31.72 24.29
N ASN A 464 29.06 31.05 25.44
CA ASN A 464 30.23 31.18 26.30
C ASN A 464 31.50 30.66 25.62
N LEU A 465 31.45 29.53 24.90
CA LEU A 465 32.60 29.00 24.15
C LEU A 465 33.10 29.97 23.09
N LEU A 466 32.20 30.55 22.30
CA LEU A 466 32.58 31.43 21.19
C LEU A 466 33.13 32.77 21.70
N LYS A 467 32.60 33.28 22.82
CA LYS A 467 33.10 34.49 23.49
C LYS A 467 34.27 34.21 24.45
N SER A 468 34.77 32.98 24.52
CA SER A 468 35.86 32.57 25.41
C SER A 468 35.59 32.88 26.90
N LYS A 469 34.32 32.82 27.31
CA LYS A 469 33.87 32.93 28.70
C LYS A 469 33.80 31.52 29.33
N PRO A 470 33.99 31.39 30.65
CA PRO A 470 33.83 30.10 31.32
C PRO A 470 32.39 29.59 31.19
N ILE A 471 32.22 28.28 30.97
CA ILE A 471 30.91 27.63 31.04
C ILE A 471 30.59 27.41 32.51
N PRO A 472 29.41 27.83 33.02
CA PRO A 472 29.03 27.61 34.40
C PRO A 472 28.96 26.12 34.73
N GLU A 473 29.48 25.72 35.89
CA GLU A 473 29.56 24.30 36.31
C GLU A 473 28.18 23.61 36.33
N ILE A 474 27.13 24.33 36.74
CA ILE A 474 25.75 23.82 36.76
C ILE A 474 25.27 23.48 35.35
N ILE A 475 25.62 24.30 34.35
CA ILE A 475 25.27 24.08 32.94
C ILE A 475 26.04 22.86 32.40
N GLU A 476 27.33 22.77 32.70
CA GLU A 476 28.15 21.63 32.28
C GLU A 476 27.67 20.31 32.90
N LYS A 477 27.23 20.31 34.18
CA LYS A 477 26.66 19.13 34.85
C LYS A 477 25.30 18.69 34.28
N LYS A 478 24.43 19.64 33.92
CA LYS A 478 23.10 19.35 33.36
C LYS A 478 23.11 18.99 31.87
N PHE A 479 24.21 19.28 31.16
CA PHE A 479 24.34 19.02 29.74
C PHE A 479 24.31 17.52 29.45
N SER A 480 23.28 17.07 28.73
CA SER A 480 23.23 15.73 28.19
C SER A 480 24.00 15.72 26.87
N PHE A 481 25.09 14.97 26.83
CA PHE A 481 26.02 15.02 25.71
C PHE A 481 25.31 14.81 24.37
N ASN A 482 25.49 15.77 23.47
CA ASN A 482 25.18 15.65 22.07
C ASN A 482 26.27 16.32 21.24
N THR A 483 26.29 16.05 19.93
CA THR A 483 27.37 16.50 19.04
C THR A 483 27.23 17.96 18.60
N LEU A 484 26.16 18.66 19.00
CA LEU A 484 25.83 20.02 18.56
C LEU A 484 25.81 20.19 17.02
N LYS A 485 25.49 19.12 16.29
CA LYS A 485 25.54 19.09 14.81
C LYS A 485 24.68 20.17 14.13
N ASN A 486 23.63 20.64 14.80
CA ASN A 486 22.74 21.69 14.28
C ASN A 486 23.48 23.04 14.09
N TYR A 487 24.57 23.25 14.84
CA TYR A 487 25.40 24.45 14.74
C TYR A 487 26.53 24.31 13.71
N GLN A 488 26.88 23.10 13.28
CA GLN A 488 27.99 22.84 12.36
C GLN A 488 27.92 23.69 11.08
N LYS A 489 26.71 23.90 10.54
CA LYS A 489 26.49 24.71 9.32
C LYS A 489 26.37 26.21 9.59
N LYS A 490 26.13 26.62 10.83
CA LYS A 490 25.95 28.03 11.24
C LYS A 490 27.27 28.70 11.63
N LEU A 491 28.26 27.92 12.06
CA LEU A 491 29.54 28.41 12.56
C LEU A 491 30.60 28.46 11.45
N SER A 492 31.56 29.39 11.59
CA SER A 492 32.78 29.37 10.77
C SER A 492 33.66 28.15 11.10
N LYS A 493 34.65 27.87 10.26
CA LYS A 493 35.58 26.74 10.46
C LYS A 493 36.35 26.83 11.79
N GLU A 494 36.74 28.03 12.20
CA GLU A 494 37.48 28.27 13.45
C GLU A 494 36.58 28.09 14.67
N GLU A 495 35.39 28.72 14.66
CA GLU A 495 34.39 28.55 15.71
C GLU A 495 33.94 27.10 15.86
N GLY A 496 33.75 26.42 14.72
CA GLY A 496 33.43 25.00 14.69
C GLY A 496 34.51 24.12 15.30
N ASN A 497 35.80 24.42 15.07
CA ASN A 497 36.89 23.71 15.74
C ASN A 497 36.89 23.94 17.25
N LYS A 498 36.63 25.16 17.74
CA LYS A 498 36.52 25.42 19.18
C LYS A 498 35.43 24.58 19.85
N VAL A 499 34.26 24.48 19.22
CA VAL A 499 33.15 23.66 19.72
C VAL A 499 33.51 22.17 19.68
N PHE A 500 34.09 21.70 18.58
CA PHE A 500 34.56 20.31 18.46
C PHE A 500 35.59 19.96 19.54
N ASP A 501 36.61 20.81 19.75
CA ASP A 501 37.68 20.57 20.72
C ASP A 501 37.15 20.53 22.15
N TYR A 502 36.19 21.40 22.48
CA TYR A 502 35.48 21.36 23.77
C TYR A 502 34.73 20.04 23.97
N LEU A 503 33.88 19.66 23.01
CA LEU A 503 33.10 18.41 23.10
C LEU A 503 34.00 17.17 23.15
N PHE A 504 35.08 17.18 22.37
CA PHE A 504 36.08 16.11 22.36
C PHE A 504 36.77 16.00 23.71
N LYS A 505 37.22 17.12 24.29
CA LYS A 505 37.86 17.15 25.61
C LYS A 505 36.90 16.72 26.72
N HIS A 506 35.65 17.17 26.67
CA HIS A 506 34.62 16.81 27.63
C HIS A 506 34.34 15.30 27.60
N ALA A 507 34.06 14.73 26.43
CA ALA A 507 33.83 13.28 26.28
C ALA A 507 35.09 12.46 26.62
N LYS A 508 36.28 12.94 26.25
CA LYS A 508 37.55 12.29 26.62
C LYS A 508 37.75 12.25 28.13
N LYS A 509 37.51 13.37 28.83
CA LYS A 509 37.61 13.45 30.30
C LYS A 509 36.70 12.42 30.95
N SER A 510 35.46 12.27 30.48
CA SER A 510 34.51 11.27 30.98
C SER A 510 34.96 9.82 30.76
N ILE A 511 35.77 9.54 29.73
CA ILE A 511 36.35 8.20 29.51
C ILE A 511 37.55 7.98 30.44
N GLU A 512 38.34 9.01 30.72
CA GLU A 512 39.56 8.92 31.53
C GLU A 512 39.29 8.98 33.04
N SER A 513 38.22 9.64 33.48
CA SER A 513 37.88 9.81 34.90
C SER A 513 37.14 8.63 35.52
N ASN A 514 36.63 7.71 34.71
CA ASN A 514 35.87 6.56 35.20
C ASN A 514 36.82 5.36 35.39
N GLU A 515 37.10 5.01 36.64
CA GLU A 515 37.65 3.69 36.94
C GLU A 515 36.61 2.63 36.57
N ILE A 516 37.04 1.60 35.83
CA ILE A 516 36.15 0.55 35.35
C ILE A 516 36.33 -0.66 36.27
N ASN A 517 35.53 -0.72 37.32
CA ASN A 517 35.56 -1.78 38.34
C ASN A 517 34.41 -2.78 38.16
N ASN A 518 33.33 -2.37 37.50
CA ASN A 518 32.17 -3.23 37.21
C ASN A 518 31.62 -3.06 35.77
N GLN A 519 30.69 -3.94 35.41
CA GLN A 519 30.13 -3.98 34.06
C GLN A 519 29.24 -2.77 33.72
N GLU A 520 28.64 -2.10 34.71
CA GLU A 520 27.83 -0.90 34.49
C GLU A 520 28.71 0.29 34.10
N GLU A 521 29.79 0.50 34.85
CA GLU A 521 30.83 1.51 34.55
C GLU A 521 31.46 1.27 33.18
N PHE A 522 31.76 0.00 32.84
CA PHE A 522 32.24 -0.37 31.52
C PHE A 522 31.25 0.02 30.41
N SER A 523 29.96 -0.21 30.63
CA SER A 523 28.93 0.11 29.65
C SER A 523 28.81 1.63 29.47
N LYS A 524 28.91 2.42 30.56
CA LYS A 524 28.99 3.89 30.49
C LYS A 524 30.22 4.35 29.70
N ALA A 525 31.37 3.74 29.92
CA ALA A 525 32.61 4.06 29.20
C ALA A 525 32.49 3.77 27.68
N ILE A 526 31.84 2.66 27.30
CA ILE A 526 31.53 2.36 25.90
C ILE A 526 30.60 3.42 25.29
N THR A 527 29.57 3.86 26.02
CA THR A 527 28.66 4.92 25.54
C THR A 527 29.41 6.22 25.25
N TRP A 528 30.33 6.63 26.13
CA TRP A 528 31.18 7.80 25.88
C TRP A 528 32.10 7.65 24.67
N LEU A 529 32.62 6.44 24.44
CA LEU A 529 33.42 6.16 23.25
C LEU A 529 32.58 6.21 21.97
N ASP A 530 31.32 5.77 22.02
CA ASP A 530 30.37 5.93 20.91
C ASP A 530 30.07 7.40 20.63
N TYR A 531 29.91 8.21 21.68
CA TYR A 531 29.74 9.66 21.57
C TYR A 531 30.93 10.33 20.87
N LEU A 532 32.17 9.94 21.19
CA LEU A 532 33.35 10.43 20.46
C LEU A 532 33.31 10.04 18.98
N LEU A 533 32.92 8.81 18.67
CA LEU A 533 32.80 8.36 17.28
C LEU A 533 31.68 9.10 16.52
N ASN A 534 30.54 9.39 17.17
CA ASN A 534 29.48 10.25 16.62
C ASN A 534 30.01 11.67 16.35
N LEU A 535 30.74 12.23 17.31
CA LEU A 535 31.33 13.56 17.17
C LEU A 535 32.26 13.64 15.96
N LEU A 536 33.12 12.63 15.75
CA LEU A 536 33.98 12.57 14.55
C LEU A 536 33.17 12.54 13.26
N LEU A 537 32.08 11.76 13.21
CA LEU A 537 31.22 11.68 12.03
C LEU A 537 30.49 12.98 11.76
N ASP A 538 29.80 13.52 12.75
CA ASP A 538 28.99 14.72 12.61
C ASP A 538 29.85 15.92 12.23
N TRP A 539 31.11 15.97 12.68
CA TRP A 539 32.07 17.04 12.37
C TRP A 539 33.05 16.72 11.23
N ASN A 540 32.81 15.65 10.46
CA ASN A 540 33.61 15.25 9.30
C ASN A 540 35.12 15.09 9.58
N LYS A 541 35.48 14.50 10.72
CA LYS A 541 36.86 14.19 11.11
C LYS A 541 37.22 12.73 10.80
N ALA A 542 38.47 12.46 10.42
CA ALA A 542 38.93 11.11 10.11
C ALA A 542 39.43 10.38 11.36
N LEU A 543 39.04 9.12 11.57
CA LEU A 543 39.48 8.31 12.73
C LEU A 543 41.01 8.11 12.78
N SER A 544 41.69 8.12 11.63
CA SER A 544 43.16 8.01 11.56
C SER A 544 43.89 9.11 12.32
N ASP A 545 43.27 10.28 12.44
CA ASP A 545 43.87 11.46 13.07
C ASP A 545 43.74 11.39 14.61
N TYR A 546 42.99 10.42 15.13
CA TYR A 546 42.70 10.24 16.55
C TYR A 546 43.07 8.81 17.03
N PRO A 547 44.35 8.40 16.95
CA PRO A 547 44.80 7.05 17.29
C PRO A 547 44.51 6.66 18.76
N LEU A 548 44.36 7.65 19.64
CA LEU A 548 43.96 7.46 21.04
C LEU A 548 42.62 6.71 21.18
N ILE A 549 41.67 6.96 20.27
CA ILE A 549 40.36 6.26 20.27
C ILE A 549 40.58 4.78 19.99
N ILE A 550 41.39 4.44 18.98
CA ILE A 550 41.69 3.05 18.64
C ILE A 550 42.41 2.35 19.81
N LYS A 551 43.36 3.04 20.46
CA LYS A 551 44.04 2.53 21.67
C LYS A 551 43.02 2.21 22.77
N LYS A 552 42.05 3.10 23.02
CA LYS A 552 40.99 2.87 24.02
C LYS A 552 40.06 1.72 23.65
N ILE A 553 39.74 1.54 22.36
CA ILE A 553 38.99 0.36 21.90
C ILE A 553 39.75 -0.93 22.26
N LYS A 554 41.06 -0.99 22.01
CA LYS A 554 41.89 -2.16 22.36
C LYS A 554 41.93 -2.42 23.88
N GLU A 555 42.06 -1.35 24.66
CA GLU A 555 42.01 -1.41 26.13
C GLU A 555 40.67 -1.98 26.62
N PHE A 556 39.54 -1.53 26.06
CA PHE A 556 38.21 -2.02 26.43
C PHE A 556 37.98 -3.48 26.04
N ILE A 557 38.53 -3.93 24.90
CA ILE A 557 38.53 -5.34 24.54
C ILE A 557 39.26 -6.18 25.59
N LYS A 558 40.44 -5.70 26.03
CA LYS A 558 41.25 -6.37 27.05
C LYS A 558 40.50 -6.44 28.39
N ILE A 559 39.98 -5.32 28.88
CA ILE A 559 39.19 -5.25 30.12
C ILE A 559 37.99 -6.20 30.07
N LYS A 560 37.23 -6.19 28.97
CA LYS A 560 36.09 -7.09 28.77
C LYS A 560 36.51 -8.56 28.89
N LYS A 561 37.64 -8.93 28.29
CA LYS A 561 38.14 -10.30 28.27
C LYS A 561 38.63 -10.76 29.64
N GLU A 562 39.40 -9.92 30.33
CA GLU A 562 39.93 -10.23 31.67
C GLU A 562 38.81 -10.42 32.71
N ASN A 563 37.70 -9.68 32.56
CA ASN A 563 36.55 -9.75 33.47
C ASN A 563 35.41 -10.67 32.99
N ASN A 564 35.56 -11.34 31.83
CA ASN A 564 34.53 -12.19 31.21
C ASN A 564 33.15 -11.50 31.04
N TRP A 565 33.14 -10.20 30.75
CA TRP A 565 31.90 -9.43 30.60
C TRP A 565 31.21 -9.67 29.26
N LYS A 566 29.87 -9.65 29.29
CA LYS A 566 29.01 -9.92 28.12
C LYS A 566 28.62 -8.67 27.32
N SER A 567 29.16 -7.49 27.66
CA SER A 567 28.79 -6.23 27.01
C SER A 567 29.10 -6.21 25.51
N ASP A 568 28.18 -5.65 24.72
CA ASP A 568 28.32 -5.58 23.26
C ASP A 568 29.24 -4.42 22.83
N LEU A 569 30.21 -4.71 21.96
CA LEU A 569 31.15 -3.74 21.39
C LEU A 569 30.88 -3.47 19.89
N SER A 570 29.83 -4.08 19.33
CA SER A 570 29.55 -4.06 17.90
C SER A 570 29.31 -2.65 17.35
N LEU A 571 28.75 -1.76 18.16
CA LEU A 571 28.47 -0.36 17.84
C LEU A 571 29.75 0.42 17.48
N LEU A 572 30.88 0.09 18.10
CA LEU A 572 32.17 0.72 17.84
C LEU A 572 32.72 0.32 16.46
N TYR A 573 32.60 -0.97 16.11
CA TYR A 573 33.08 -1.51 14.83
C TYR A 573 32.18 -1.16 13.64
N ASN A 574 30.86 -1.09 13.87
CA ASN A 574 29.87 -0.86 12.82
C ASN A 574 29.59 0.61 12.54
N LYS A 575 30.23 1.53 13.26
CA LYS A 575 29.98 2.97 13.15
C LYS A 575 30.16 3.54 11.74
N ASN A 576 31.27 3.19 11.09
CA ASN A 576 31.56 3.61 9.73
C ASN A 576 32.34 2.50 9.00
N LYS A 577 31.84 2.08 7.84
CA LYS A 577 32.43 1.00 7.05
C LYS A 577 33.90 1.27 6.68
N SER A 578 34.28 2.53 6.45
CA SER A 578 35.65 2.90 6.09
C SER A 578 36.64 2.76 7.26
N TRP A 579 36.16 2.77 8.51
CA TRP A 579 36.99 2.68 9.71
C TRP A 579 37.33 1.24 10.10
N ARG A 580 36.57 0.26 9.63
CA ARG A 580 36.77 -1.17 9.95
C ARG A 580 38.17 -1.68 9.64
N LYS A 581 38.83 -1.15 8.61
CA LYS A 581 40.20 -1.53 8.24
C LYS A 581 41.22 -1.24 9.35
N TYR A 582 40.98 -0.23 10.19
CA TYR A 582 41.86 0.14 11.31
C TYR A 582 41.64 -0.73 12.56
N MET A 583 40.61 -1.57 12.56
CA MET A 583 40.21 -2.44 13.67
C MET A 583 40.09 -3.91 13.19
N PHE A 584 40.82 -4.30 12.14
CA PHE A 584 40.68 -5.61 11.53
C PHE A 584 41.16 -6.73 12.46
N GLU A 585 42.31 -6.57 13.11
CA GLU A 585 42.84 -7.56 14.07
C GLU A 585 41.92 -7.73 15.29
N GLU A 586 41.21 -6.68 15.67
CA GLU A 586 40.27 -6.66 16.78
C GLU A 586 38.86 -7.11 16.40
N SER A 587 38.58 -7.31 15.11
CA SER A 587 37.23 -7.45 14.57
C SER A 587 36.43 -8.62 15.16
N VAL A 588 37.10 -9.75 15.46
CA VAL A 588 36.45 -10.92 16.07
C VAL A 588 35.97 -10.62 17.49
N ASN A 589 36.76 -9.89 18.28
CA ASN A 589 36.40 -9.52 19.66
C ASN A 589 35.34 -8.42 19.72
N LEU A 590 35.36 -7.51 18.75
CA LEU A 590 34.38 -6.41 18.66
C LEU A 590 33.02 -6.88 18.17
N TYR A 591 33.00 -7.75 17.15
CA TYR A 591 31.76 -8.17 16.51
C TYR A 591 31.82 -9.63 16.03
N PRO A 592 31.80 -10.61 16.95
CA PRO A 592 31.94 -12.05 16.65
C PRO A 592 30.75 -12.58 15.83
N THR A 593 30.82 -12.43 14.50
CA THR A 593 29.72 -12.76 13.57
C THR A 593 30.22 -13.44 12.29
N GLU A 594 29.30 -14.07 11.55
CA GLU A 594 29.60 -14.69 10.26
C GLU A 594 30.30 -13.72 9.30
N ASP A 595 29.88 -12.45 9.26
CA ASP A 595 30.45 -11.46 8.34
C ASP A 595 31.92 -11.15 8.66
N VAL A 596 32.28 -11.12 9.95
CA VAL A 596 33.68 -10.97 10.37
C VAL A 596 34.48 -12.21 10.02
N CYS A 597 33.95 -13.42 10.25
CA CYS A 597 34.64 -14.65 9.86
C CYS A 597 34.80 -14.76 8.32
N LEU A 598 33.82 -14.31 7.54
CA LEU A 598 33.93 -14.20 6.09
C LEU A 598 34.97 -13.17 5.66
N ASN A 599 35.17 -12.10 6.43
CA ASN A 599 36.21 -11.11 6.18
C ASN A 599 37.60 -11.67 6.53
N ALA A 600 37.71 -12.45 7.61
CA ALA A 600 38.92 -13.18 8.00
C ALA A 600 39.39 -14.09 6.87
N ILE A 601 38.55 -15.03 6.39
CA ILE A 601 38.97 -15.95 5.31
C ILE A 601 39.32 -15.23 3.98
N LYS A 602 38.86 -13.99 3.78
CA LYS A 602 39.19 -13.18 2.59
C LYS A 602 40.56 -12.51 2.68
N HIS A 603 40.98 -12.09 3.87
CA HIS A 603 42.17 -11.26 4.07
C HIS A 603 43.27 -11.99 4.83
N ASP A 604 42.92 -12.66 5.93
CA ASP A 604 43.82 -13.48 6.74
C ASP A 604 43.03 -14.61 7.43
N PRO A 605 42.95 -15.82 6.83
CA PRO A 605 42.26 -16.96 7.43
C PRO A 605 42.82 -17.36 8.80
N ALA A 606 44.11 -17.11 9.08
CA ALA A 606 44.73 -17.46 10.36
C ALA A 606 44.13 -16.65 11.52
N LEU A 607 43.46 -15.53 11.25
CA LEU A 607 42.71 -14.78 12.25
C LEU A 607 41.65 -15.66 12.95
N LEU A 608 41.07 -16.65 12.27
CA LEU A 608 40.11 -17.58 12.88
C LEU A 608 40.77 -18.52 13.89
N GLU A 609 42.01 -18.93 13.64
CA GLU A 609 42.79 -19.76 14.56
C GLU A 609 43.31 -18.94 15.74
N ARG A 610 43.78 -17.71 15.49
CA ARG A 610 44.23 -16.77 16.55
C ARG A 610 43.14 -16.48 17.58
N TYR A 611 41.88 -16.43 17.14
CA TYR A 611 40.71 -16.21 17.99
C TYR A 611 39.81 -17.45 18.08
N ASN A 612 40.41 -18.66 18.14
CA ASN A 612 39.65 -19.91 18.11
C ASN A 612 38.60 -20.00 19.22
N ASN A 613 38.87 -19.48 20.43
CA ASN A 613 37.91 -19.52 21.53
C ASN A 613 36.64 -18.71 21.23
N GLU A 614 36.82 -17.50 20.69
CA GLU A 614 35.72 -16.64 20.28
C GLU A 614 34.98 -17.25 19.08
N VAL A 615 35.70 -17.80 18.11
CA VAL A 615 35.12 -18.48 16.94
C VAL A 615 34.33 -19.73 17.33
N GLU A 616 34.84 -20.55 18.25
CA GLU A 616 34.14 -21.72 18.78
C GLU A 616 32.85 -21.35 19.49
N THR A 617 32.86 -20.23 20.24
CA THR A 617 31.67 -19.70 20.90
C THR A 617 30.59 -19.38 19.86
N ILE A 618 30.96 -18.80 18.71
CA ILE A 618 30.03 -18.53 17.61
C ILE A 618 29.56 -19.83 16.94
N CYS A 619 30.47 -20.78 16.70
CA CYS A 619 30.16 -22.07 16.08
C CYS A 619 29.18 -22.92 16.89
N CYS A 620 29.19 -22.78 18.22
CA CYS A 620 28.28 -23.46 19.13
C CYS A 620 27.09 -22.59 19.56
N ASN A 621 26.86 -21.43 18.97
CA ASN A 621 25.75 -20.56 19.38
C ASN A 621 24.48 -20.81 18.55
N ASP A 622 23.43 -21.33 19.20
CA ASP A 622 22.12 -21.62 18.59
C ASP A 622 21.40 -20.38 18.01
N ALA A 623 21.76 -19.17 18.45
CA ALA A 623 21.25 -17.92 17.92
C ALA A 623 21.96 -17.48 16.62
N VAL A 624 23.13 -18.04 16.31
CA VAL A 624 23.95 -17.64 15.16
C VAL A 624 23.79 -18.63 14.00
N SER A 625 23.90 -18.12 12.77
CA SER A 625 23.92 -18.92 11.54
C SER A 625 25.21 -18.68 10.78
N LEU A 626 26.02 -19.73 10.61
CA LEU A 626 27.29 -19.71 9.86
C LEU A 626 27.17 -20.31 8.44
N ARG A 627 25.95 -20.31 7.87
CA ARG A 627 25.65 -21.02 6.62
C ARG A 627 26.57 -20.64 5.46
N LYS A 628 26.83 -19.35 5.20
CA LYS A 628 27.70 -18.90 4.10
C LYS A 628 29.15 -19.30 4.36
N LEU A 629 29.63 -19.11 5.59
CA LEU A 629 31.00 -19.48 5.99
C LEU A 629 31.23 -20.98 5.81
N LEU A 630 30.37 -21.81 6.40
CA LEU A 630 30.45 -23.27 6.34
C LEU A 630 30.43 -23.78 4.89
N ASN A 631 29.53 -23.25 4.05
CA ASN A 631 29.53 -23.61 2.62
C ASN A 631 30.85 -23.25 1.92
N LYS A 632 31.52 -22.16 2.30
CA LYS A 632 32.83 -21.80 1.74
C LYS A 632 33.94 -22.72 2.26
N LEU A 633 33.92 -23.06 3.55
CA LEU A 633 34.87 -23.99 4.14
C LEU A 633 34.76 -25.36 3.49
N ARG A 634 33.55 -25.93 3.38
CA ARG A 634 33.31 -27.22 2.70
C ARG A 634 33.88 -27.26 1.27
N ILE A 635 33.74 -26.17 0.51
CA ILE A 635 34.22 -26.12 -0.88
C ILE A 635 35.74 -25.94 -0.94
N TYR A 636 36.31 -24.98 -0.21
CA TYR A 636 37.69 -24.52 -0.44
C TYR A 636 38.71 -24.98 0.60
N TRP A 637 38.27 -25.55 1.73
CA TRP A 637 39.10 -26.13 2.78
C TRP A 637 38.61 -27.52 3.22
N PRO A 638 38.25 -28.43 2.30
CA PRO A 638 37.61 -29.72 2.64
C PRO A 638 38.46 -30.58 3.59
N ASN A 639 39.80 -30.52 3.47
CA ASN A 639 40.72 -31.37 4.21
C ASN A 639 41.32 -30.72 5.47
N SER A 640 41.13 -29.41 5.66
CA SER A 640 41.64 -28.63 6.81
C SER A 640 40.48 -28.10 7.66
N LEU A 641 40.21 -26.78 7.62
CA LEU A 641 39.19 -26.12 8.46
C LEU A 641 37.82 -26.83 8.40
N ALA A 642 37.41 -27.33 7.22
CA ALA A 642 36.14 -28.04 7.09
C ALA A 642 36.11 -29.37 7.84
N SER A 643 37.19 -30.15 7.72
CA SER A 643 37.36 -31.45 8.37
C SER A 643 37.43 -31.27 9.88
N ASP A 644 38.23 -30.32 10.35
CA ASP A 644 38.43 -30.04 11.78
C ASP A 644 37.14 -29.58 12.44
N TRP A 645 36.42 -28.65 11.80
CA TRP A 645 35.14 -28.18 12.32
C TRP A 645 34.08 -29.28 12.28
N SER A 646 34.05 -30.11 11.23
CA SER A 646 33.11 -31.24 11.15
C SER A 646 33.34 -32.26 12.26
N LYS A 647 34.61 -32.62 12.52
CA LYS A 647 34.98 -33.51 13.63
C LYS A 647 34.60 -32.90 14.98
N SER A 648 34.88 -31.60 15.17
CA SER A 648 34.51 -30.87 16.39
C SER A 648 33.00 -30.84 16.61
N TYR A 649 32.19 -30.62 15.57
CA TYR A 649 30.74 -30.69 15.67
C TYR A 649 30.25 -32.08 16.08
N VAL A 650 30.77 -33.14 15.44
CA VAL A 650 30.37 -34.53 15.74
C VAL A 650 30.78 -34.93 17.16
N ALA A 651 31.99 -34.59 17.60
CA ALA A 651 32.50 -34.91 18.93
C ALA A 651 31.73 -34.23 20.07
N ARG A 652 31.01 -33.14 19.78
CA ARG A 652 30.20 -32.39 20.76
C ARG A 652 28.73 -32.84 20.81
N LEU A 653 28.30 -33.76 19.95
CA LEU A 653 26.90 -34.23 19.93
C LEU A 653 26.48 -34.96 21.21
N ASP A 654 27.43 -35.53 21.95
CA ASP A 654 27.15 -36.28 23.18
C ASP A 654 27.01 -35.36 24.42
N LYS A 655 27.10 -34.03 24.24
CA LYS A 655 26.96 -33.04 25.31
C LYS A 655 25.62 -32.31 25.21
N LEU A 656 24.89 -32.19 26.31
CA LEU A 656 23.64 -31.42 26.37
C LEU A 656 23.88 -29.94 26.06
N GLY A 657 23.10 -29.39 25.11
CA GLY A 657 23.08 -27.98 24.74
C GLY A 657 23.67 -27.69 23.36
N ASN A 658 23.31 -26.55 22.76
CA ASN A 658 23.85 -26.06 21.48
C ASN A 658 23.64 -26.97 20.25
N HIS A 659 22.80 -28.00 20.34
CA HIS A 659 22.59 -28.97 19.27
C HIS A 659 22.13 -28.32 17.95
N LYS A 660 21.39 -27.20 18.00
CA LYS A 660 20.91 -26.54 16.78
C LYS A 660 22.07 -25.98 15.96
N ALA A 661 23.06 -25.34 16.57
CA ALA A 661 24.27 -24.91 15.88
C ALA A 661 25.08 -26.11 15.37
N LEU A 662 25.28 -27.14 16.21
CA LEU A 662 26.05 -28.33 15.86
C LEU A 662 25.46 -29.08 14.66
N ILE A 663 24.16 -29.39 14.68
CA ILE A 663 23.47 -30.13 13.61
C ILE A 663 23.41 -29.30 12.32
N ARG A 664 23.23 -27.98 12.41
CA ARG A 664 23.31 -27.10 11.22
C ARG A 664 24.71 -27.14 10.61
N GLY A 665 25.74 -27.13 11.46
CA GLY A 665 27.14 -27.33 11.07
C GLY A 665 27.33 -28.65 10.31
N ILE A 666 26.90 -29.74 10.93
CA ILE A 666 26.96 -31.10 10.37
C ILE A 666 26.23 -31.21 9.03
N CYS A 667 24.97 -30.74 8.94
CA CYS A 667 24.22 -30.77 7.69
C CYS A 667 24.91 -29.97 6.59
N ALA A 668 25.48 -28.79 6.90
CA ALA A 668 26.16 -27.97 5.91
C ALA A 668 27.48 -28.58 5.43
N MET A 669 28.22 -29.24 6.31
CA MET A 669 29.62 -29.62 6.09
C MET A 669 29.82 -31.08 5.68
N LEU A 670 29.09 -32.03 6.27
CA LEU A 670 29.34 -33.44 6.03
C LEU A 670 28.92 -33.90 4.63
N PRO A 671 29.68 -34.83 4.02
CA PRO A 671 29.23 -35.57 2.84
C PRO A 671 27.97 -36.39 3.11
N GLN A 672 27.20 -36.67 2.07
CA GLN A 672 25.89 -37.32 2.16
C GLN A 672 25.93 -38.67 2.91
N LYS A 673 26.90 -39.53 2.61
CA LYS A 673 27.04 -40.85 3.24
C LYS A 673 27.25 -40.73 4.76
N ALA A 674 28.15 -39.84 5.18
CA ALA A 674 28.44 -39.60 6.59
C ALA A 674 27.24 -38.98 7.32
N LEU A 675 26.56 -38.02 6.68
CA LEU A 675 25.36 -37.42 7.24
C LEU A 675 24.22 -38.44 7.40
N ASN A 676 24.00 -39.31 6.40
CA ASN A 676 22.96 -40.33 6.45
C ASN A 676 23.18 -41.32 7.59
N ASN A 677 24.43 -41.64 7.92
CA ASN A 677 24.75 -42.48 9.08
C ASN A 677 24.31 -41.80 10.39
N ILE A 678 24.51 -40.49 10.53
CA ILE A 678 24.05 -39.73 11.70
C ILE A 678 22.52 -39.67 11.73
N ILE A 679 21.88 -39.37 10.60
CA ILE A 679 20.40 -39.32 10.51
C ILE A 679 19.80 -40.67 10.91
N LYS A 680 20.35 -41.80 10.43
CA LYS A 680 19.87 -43.14 10.77
C LYS A 680 20.13 -43.52 12.23
N LYS A 681 21.25 -43.09 12.81
CA LYS A 681 21.60 -43.36 14.22
C LYS A 681 20.55 -42.81 15.19
N TYR A 682 19.99 -41.64 14.92
CA TYR A 682 19.07 -40.95 15.82
C TYR A 682 17.60 -40.97 15.37
N VAL A 683 17.19 -41.94 14.54
CA VAL A 683 15.76 -42.07 14.17
C VAL A 683 14.92 -42.38 15.41
N PRO A 684 13.78 -41.70 15.62
CA PRO A 684 12.87 -42.04 16.71
C PRO A 684 12.37 -43.47 16.58
N VAL A 685 12.44 -44.28 17.63
CA VAL A 685 11.97 -45.68 17.60
C VAL A 685 10.43 -45.73 17.64
N VAL A 686 9.82 -44.96 18.54
CA VAL A 686 8.36 -44.87 18.74
C VAL A 686 7.81 -43.51 18.27
N ALA A 687 6.52 -43.47 17.92
CA ALA A 687 5.87 -42.25 17.41
C ALA A 687 5.46 -41.25 18.51
N LYS A 688 5.19 -41.72 19.73
CA LYS A 688 4.82 -40.89 20.88
C LYS A 688 6.02 -40.71 21.80
N VAL A 689 6.27 -39.49 22.28
CA VAL A 689 7.36 -39.22 23.22
C VAL A 689 6.92 -39.65 24.62
N ASP A 690 7.66 -40.57 25.25
CA ASP A 690 7.47 -40.91 26.67
C ASP A 690 8.33 -39.98 27.52
N TRP A 691 7.76 -38.86 27.95
CA TRP A 691 8.45 -37.85 28.74
C TRP A 691 9.02 -38.37 30.07
N SER A 692 8.54 -39.51 30.58
CA SER A 692 9.02 -40.10 31.84
C SER A 692 10.25 -40.99 31.67
N LYS A 693 10.55 -41.46 30.45
CA LYS A 693 11.61 -42.43 30.16
C LYS A 693 12.57 -42.00 29.05
N THR A 694 12.29 -40.92 28.33
CA THR A 694 13.09 -40.53 27.16
C THR A 694 14.37 -39.81 27.60
N ASP A 695 15.51 -40.32 27.14
CA ASP A 695 16.80 -39.64 27.25
C ASP A 695 16.74 -38.24 26.61
N GLU A 696 16.98 -37.20 27.43
CA GLU A 696 16.88 -35.79 27.02
C GLU A 696 17.83 -35.46 25.88
N LEU A 697 19.03 -36.05 25.88
CA LEU A 697 20.04 -35.87 24.84
C LEU A 697 19.54 -36.40 23.50
N SER A 698 19.13 -37.66 23.44
CA SER A 698 18.57 -38.31 22.26
C SER A 698 17.35 -37.58 21.71
N LEU A 699 16.43 -37.15 22.58
CA LEU A 699 15.24 -36.39 22.19
C LEU A 699 15.59 -35.03 21.57
N SER A 700 16.57 -34.33 22.16
CA SER A 700 17.05 -33.05 21.67
C SER A 700 17.68 -33.19 20.27
N LEU A 701 18.53 -34.20 20.08
CA LEU A 701 19.14 -34.51 18.79
C LEU A 701 18.09 -34.87 17.73
N GLN A 702 17.14 -35.75 18.05
CA GLN A 702 16.03 -36.12 17.17
C GLN A 702 15.25 -34.91 16.66
N ARG A 703 14.85 -34.00 17.57
CA ARG A 703 14.11 -32.78 17.24
C ARG A 703 14.90 -31.88 16.30
N VAL A 704 16.17 -31.65 16.62
CA VAL A 704 17.01 -30.71 15.89
C VAL A 704 17.40 -31.27 14.51
N ILE A 705 17.70 -32.56 14.40
CA ILE A 705 17.95 -33.26 13.13
C ILE A 705 16.71 -33.15 12.24
N ALA A 706 15.53 -33.53 12.74
CA ALA A 706 14.27 -33.43 12.03
C ALA A 706 14.04 -32.02 11.45
N LYS A 707 14.32 -30.98 12.24
CA LYS A 707 14.10 -29.59 11.87
C LYS A 707 15.09 -29.01 10.86
N ASN A 708 16.32 -29.53 10.76
CA ASN A 708 17.40 -28.87 10.01
C ASN A 708 17.98 -29.69 8.84
N MET A 709 17.59 -30.95 8.64
CA MET A 709 18.20 -31.80 7.60
C MET A 709 18.07 -31.23 6.16
N HIS A 710 17.09 -30.38 5.88
CA HIS A 710 16.94 -29.70 4.58
C HIS A 710 18.09 -28.73 4.22
N ILE A 711 18.96 -28.38 5.19
CA ILE A 711 20.17 -27.57 4.98
C ILE A 711 21.24 -28.37 4.24
N ALA A 712 21.18 -29.70 4.30
CA ALA A 712 22.17 -30.57 3.72
C ALA A 712 22.29 -30.46 2.21
N ARG A 713 23.50 -30.77 1.72
CA ARG A 713 23.84 -30.72 0.30
C ARG A 713 24.52 -32.02 -0.15
N PRO A 714 23.90 -32.80 -1.07
CA PRO A 714 22.50 -32.69 -1.49
C PRO A 714 21.53 -32.93 -0.31
N GLN A 715 20.26 -32.58 -0.49
CA GLN A 715 19.23 -32.85 0.52
C GLN A 715 19.03 -34.36 0.71
N PRO A 716 18.62 -34.82 1.92
CA PRO A 716 18.29 -36.22 2.17
C PRO A 716 17.12 -36.70 1.31
N LEU A 717 16.95 -38.02 1.22
CA LEU A 717 15.84 -38.60 0.47
C LEU A 717 14.51 -38.39 1.23
N PRO A 718 13.35 -38.34 0.53
CA PRO A 718 12.04 -38.27 1.19
C PRO A 718 11.84 -39.34 2.26
N GLU A 719 12.34 -40.56 2.02
CA GLU A 719 12.26 -41.68 2.95
C GLU A 719 13.00 -41.42 4.27
N ASP A 720 14.07 -40.63 4.25
CA ASP A 720 14.85 -40.30 5.45
C ASP A 720 14.06 -39.34 6.38
N ILE A 721 13.41 -38.32 5.81
CA ILE A 721 12.60 -37.38 6.61
C ILE A 721 11.30 -38.01 7.10
N LEU A 722 10.71 -38.92 6.33
CA LEU A 722 9.49 -39.64 6.73
C LEU A 722 9.69 -40.47 8.01
N GLN A 723 10.88 -41.00 8.24
CA GLN A 723 11.21 -41.72 9.48
C GLN A 723 11.10 -40.83 10.74
N TYR A 724 11.25 -39.51 10.58
CA TYR A 724 11.07 -38.51 11.63
C TYR A 724 9.66 -37.90 11.64
N ALA A 725 8.90 -38.01 10.55
CA ALA A 725 7.58 -37.40 10.38
C ALA A 725 6.44 -38.25 10.97
N LYS A 726 6.62 -38.79 12.19
CA LYS A 726 5.64 -39.67 12.86
C LYS A 726 5.28 -39.18 14.27
N GLY A 727 3.99 -39.27 14.61
CA GLY A 727 3.43 -38.87 15.91
C GLY A 727 3.88 -37.49 16.36
N ASP A 728 4.42 -37.39 17.57
CA ASP A 728 4.81 -36.12 18.21
C ASP A 728 6.01 -35.44 17.54
N TYR A 729 6.77 -36.19 16.72
CA TYR A 729 7.96 -35.68 16.04
C TYR A 729 7.63 -34.90 14.76
N LEU A 730 6.43 -35.05 14.20
CA LEU A 730 6.01 -34.40 12.95
C LEU A 730 6.16 -32.87 13.00
N GLN A 731 5.82 -32.24 14.12
CA GLN A 731 5.94 -30.78 14.29
C GLN A 731 7.38 -30.27 14.12
N TYR A 732 8.38 -31.09 14.48
CA TYR A 732 9.80 -30.76 14.32
C TYR A 732 10.29 -31.09 12.92
N ALA A 733 9.80 -32.17 12.32
CA ALA A 733 10.13 -32.59 10.96
C ALA A 733 9.57 -31.65 9.89
N LEU A 734 8.46 -30.96 10.17
CA LEU A 734 7.69 -30.20 9.19
C LEU A 734 8.51 -29.21 8.34
N PRO A 735 9.42 -28.38 8.89
CA PRO A 735 10.23 -27.47 8.07
C PRO A 735 11.09 -28.20 7.04
N SER A 736 11.72 -29.31 7.43
CA SER A 736 12.54 -30.10 6.51
C SER A 736 11.69 -30.89 5.52
N LEU A 737 10.58 -31.48 5.99
CA LEU A 737 9.63 -32.20 5.16
C LEU A 737 9.13 -31.31 4.01
N LEU A 738 8.63 -30.12 4.33
CA LEU A 738 8.15 -29.19 3.31
C LEU A 738 9.30 -28.76 2.39
N ALA A 739 10.47 -28.38 2.93
CA ALA A 739 11.59 -27.95 2.08
C ALA A 739 12.06 -29.04 1.09
N ILE A 740 12.08 -30.31 1.50
CA ILE A 740 12.48 -31.44 0.64
C ILE A 740 11.39 -31.74 -0.39
N TYR A 741 10.14 -31.93 0.04
CA TYR A 741 9.04 -32.28 -0.86
C TYR A 741 8.70 -31.17 -1.87
N TYR A 742 8.73 -29.90 -1.45
CA TYR A 742 8.48 -28.79 -2.37
C TYR A 742 9.57 -28.65 -3.43
N ASN A 743 10.78 -29.15 -3.17
CA ASN A 743 11.89 -29.08 -4.10
C ASN A 743 11.99 -30.31 -5.03
N LEU A 744 11.18 -31.36 -4.82
CA LEU A 744 11.16 -32.53 -5.71
C LEU A 744 10.90 -32.13 -7.17
N SER A 745 11.43 -32.94 -8.09
CA SER A 745 11.05 -32.86 -9.50
C SER A 745 9.62 -33.37 -9.70
N ARG A 746 9.01 -33.08 -10.85
CA ARG A 746 7.65 -33.56 -11.16
C ARG A 746 7.59 -35.08 -11.17
N VAL A 747 8.58 -35.73 -11.79
CA VAL A 747 8.68 -37.20 -11.84
C VAL A 747 8.73 -37.81 -10.44
N HIS A 748 9.61 -37.31 -9.56
CA HIS A 748 9.70 -37.82 -8.19
C HIS A 748 8.46 -37.48 -7.36
N SER A 749 7.80 -36.35 -7.64
CA SER A 749 6.57 -35.95 -6.94
C SER A 749 5.41 -36.91 -7.24
N LYS A 750 5.26 -37.36 -8.49
CA LYS A 750 4.24 -38.37 -8.88
C LYS A 750 4.42 -39.68 -8.11
N GLU A 751 5.65 -40.09 -7.84
CA GLU A 751 5.93 -41.31 -7.07
C GLU A 751 5.74 -41.12 -5.55
N GLN A 752 6.14 -39.95 -5.03
CA GLN A 752 6.30 -39.74 -3.58
C GLN A 752 5.09 -39.08 -2.90
N VAL A 753 4.32 -38.25 -3.61
CA VAL A 753 3.14 -37.58 -3.06
C VAL A 753 2.03 -38.56 -2.68
N PRO A 754 1.68 -39.59 -3.50
CA PRO A 754 0.66 -40.57 -3.13
C PRO A 754 0.95 -41.26 -1.78
N LYS A 755 2.23 -41.54 -1.47
CA LYS A 755 2.65 -42.13 -0.18
C LYS A 755 2.25 -41.25 1.02
N LEU A 756 2.14 -39.93 0.84
CA LEU A 756 1.67 -39.01 1.88
C LEU A 756 0.13 -38.96 1.98
N LEU A 757 -0.58 -39.30 0.92
CA LEU A 757 -2.05 -39.26 0.89
C LEU A 757 -2.68 -40.38 1.72
N ASP A 758 -1.95 -41.47 1.99
CA ASP A 758 -2.37 -42.56 2.86
C ASP A 758 -1.78 -42.44 4.30
N ALA A 759 -1.09 -41.33 4.60
CA ALA A 759 -0.48 -41.10 5.90
C ALA A 759 -1.51 -40.74 7.00
N PRO A 760 -1.11 -40.72 8.29
CA PRO A 760 -1.96 -40.22 9.36
C PRO A 760 -2.39 -38.76 9.16
N VAL A 761 -3.57 -38.40 9.69
CA VAL A 761 -4.29 -37.14 9.45
C VAL A 761 -3.41 -35.90 9.34
N SER A 762 -2.51 -35.65 10.31
CA SER A 762 -1.68 -34.44 10.29
C SER A 762 -0.70 -34.40 9.12
N LEU A 763 -0.06 -35.52 8.78
CA LEU A 763 0.84 -35.63 7.64
C LEU A 763 0.07 -35.64 6.32
N GLN A 764 -1.09 -36.32 6.29
CA GLN A 764 -1.99 -36.38 5.15
C GLN A 764 -2.43 -35.00 4.67
N LYS A 765 -2.73 -34.06 5.59
CA LYS A 765 -3.05 -32.67 5.25
C LYS A 765 -1.94 -31.99 4.43
N HIS A 766 -0.68 -32.29 4.74
CA HIS A 766 0.46 -31.77 3.97
C HIS A 766 0.63 -32.51 2.64
N GLY A 767 0.37 -33.82 2.60
CA GLY A 767 0.28 -34.59 1.37
C GLY A 767 -0.75 -34.02 0.39
N ILE A 768 -1.95 -33.69 0.88
CA ILE A 768 -3.01 -33.08 0.08
C ILE A 768 -2.56 -31.72 -0.47
N ARG A 769 -2.00 -30.83 0.36
CA ARG A 769 -1.47 -29.54 -0.10
C ARG A 769 -0.38 -29.70 -1.18
N LEU A 770 0.49 -30.69 -1.03
CA LEU A 770 1.52 -31.02 -2.01
C LEU A 770 0.92 -31.58 -3.31
N ALA A 771 -0.14 -32.38 -3.22
CA ALA A 771 -0.84 -32.91 -4.39
C ALA A 771 -1.40 -31.79 -5.28
N PHE A 772 -2.11 -30.81 -4.68
CA PHE A 772 -2.60 -29.63 -5.40
C PHE A 772 -1.50 -28.77 -6.03
N LEU A 773 -0.27 -28.86 -5.52
CA LEU A 773 0.86 -28.09 -6.02
C LEU A 773 1.66 -28.84 -7.11
N LYS A 774 1.67 -30.17 -7.09
CA LYS A 774 2.63 -30.99 -7.84
C LYS A 774 2.02 -31.92 -8.87
N LEU A 775 0.77 -32.35 -8.67
CA LEU A 775 0.08 -33.25 -9.59
C LEU A 775 -0.68 -32.46 -10.65
N ASP A 776 -0.91 -33.07 -11.81
CA ASP A 776 -1.78 -32.48 -12.83
C ASP A 776 -3.26 -32.69 -12.50
N HIS A 777 -4.16 -31.97 -13.20
CA HIS A 777 -5.60 -31.96 -12.89
C HIS A 777 -6.23 -33.36 -12.95
N SER A 778 -5.85 -34.18 -13.93
CA SER A 778 -6.34 -35.56 -14.08
C SER A 778 -5.95 -36.44 -12.89
N GLU A 779 -4.67 -36.42 -12.49
CA GLU A 779 -4.18 -37.19 -11.35
C GLU A 779 -4.80 -36.68 -10.04
N LEU A 780 -4.87 -35.36 -9.88
CA LEU A 780 -5.43 -34.72 -8.70
C LEU A 780 -6.90 -35.10 -8.51
N LYS A 781 -7.72 -35.04 -9.57
CA LYS A 781 -9.16 -35.38 -9.52
C LYS A 781 -9.36 -36.79 -8.97
N LEU A 782 -8.63 -37.77 -9.52
CA LEU A 782 -8.70 -39.16 -9.09
C LEU A 782 -8.34 -39.34 -7.61
N HIS A 783 -7.21 -38.79 -7.18
CA HIS A 783 -6.75 -38.95 -5.80
C HIS A 783 -7.66 -38.24 -4.79
N ILE A 784 -8.08 -37.00 -5.08
CA ILE A 784 -8.89 -36.19 -4.17
C ILE A 784 -10.31 -36.75 -4.04
N TYR A 785 -10.91 -37.22 -5.12
CA TYR A 785 -12.20 -37.93 -5.08
C TYR A 785 -12.11 -39.19 -4.18
N ASN A 786 -11.06 -39.99 -4.35
CA ASN A 786 -10.86 -41.20 -3.54
C ASN A 786 -10.65 -40.88 -2.06
N ILE A 787 -9.93 -39.82 -1.72
CA ILE A 787 -9.76 -39.37 -0.33
C ILE A 787 -11.11 -38.95 0.25
N TRP A 788 -11.87 -38.11 -0.47
CA TRP A 788 -13.17 -37.62 0.00
C TRP A 788 -14.14 -38.75 0.31
N LYS A 789 -14.21 -39.76 -0.58
CA LYS A 789 -15.09 -40.93 -0.41
C LYS A 789 -14.68 -41.82 0.77
N LYS A 790 -13.38 -41.99 1.01
CA LYS A 790 -12.86 -42.90 2.05
C LYS A 790 -12.86 -42.28 3.45
N THR A 791 -12.66 -40.96 3.57
CA THR A 791 -12.43 -40.31 4.86
C THR A 791 -13.69 -39.69 5.47
N LYS A 792 -13.92 -39.95 6.76
CA LYS A 792 -14.90 -39.22 7.59
C LYS A 792 -14.24 -38.18 8.50
N ASN A 793 -12.91 -37.99 8.39
CA ASN A 793 -12.21 -37.04 9.24
C ASN A 793 -12.52 -35.59 8.80
N SER A 794 -13.25 -34.84 9.64
CA SER A 794 -13.68 -33.46 9.37
C SER A 794 -12.50 -32.56 8.96
N SER A 795 -11.35 -32.72 9.60
CA SER A 795 -10.19 -31.88 9.33
C SER A 795 -9.49 -32.17 8.00
N ILE A 796 -9.59 -33.40 7.47
CA ILE A 796 -9.14 -33.75 6.12
C ILE A 796 -10.11 -33.20 5.09
N ARG A 797 -11.41 -33.44 5.30
CA ARG A 797 -12.49 -32.95 4.43
C ARG A 797 -12.42 -31.43 4.29
N THR A 798 -12.19 -30.72 5.38
CA THR A 798 -11.99 -29.26 5.38
C THR A 798 -10.85 -28.84 4.47
N VAL A 799 -9.66 -29.45 4.59
CA VAL A 799 -8.50 -29.10 3.76
C VAL A 799 -8.75 -29.42 2.28
N VAL A 800 -9.39 -30.55 1.98
CA VAL A 800 -9.77 -30.93 0.62
C VAL A 800 -10.75 -29.91 0.03
N PHE A 801 -11.82 -29.59 0.75
CA PHE A 801 -12.85 -28.66 0.29
C PHE A 801 -12.28 -27.27 0.03
N GLN A 802 -11.48 -26.75 0.98
CA GLN A 802 -10.84 -25.43 0.84
C GLN A 802 -9.94 -25.36 -0.41
N LEU A 803 -9.11 -26.38 -0.63
CA LEU A 803 -8.19 -26.39 -1.78
C LEU A 803 -8.93 -26.58 -3.11
N MET A 804 -9.98 -27.39 -3.14
CA MET A 804 -10.84 -27.52 -4.33
C MET A 804 -11.58 -26.22 -4.65
N PHE A 805 -12.16 -25.55 -3.64
CA PHE A 805 -12.81 -24.26 -3.82
C PHE A 805 -11.83 -23.20 -4.33
N GLU A 806 -10.62 -23.14 -3.76
CA GLU A 806 -9.55 -22.24 -4.22
C GLU A 806 -9.07 -22.56 -5.65
N LEU A 807 -9.09 -23.83 -6.05
CA LEU A 807 -8.76 -24.24 -7.42
C LEU A 807 -9.87 -23.79 -8.40
N LEU A 808 -11.14 -24.02 -8.06
CA LEU A 808 -12.29 -23.58 -8.85
C LEU A 808 -12.31 -22.05 -9.00
N ARG A 809 -12.08 -21.30 -7.91
CA ARG A 809 -12.02 -19.82 -7.93
C ARG A 809 -11.00 -19.27 -8.92
N LYS A 810 -9.87 -19.97 -9.10
CA LYS A 810 -8.76 -19.51 -9.95
C LYS A 810 -8.87 -19.97 -11.40
N GLU A 811 -9.77 -20.91 -11.69
CA GLU A 811 -9.93 -21.44 -13.04
C GLU A 811 -10.66 -20.44 -13.94
N LYS A 812 -10.13 -20.23 -15.14
CA LYS A 812 -10.65 -19.29 -16.13
C LYS A 812 -11.23 -19.99 -17.36
N ASN A 813 -10.93 -21.27 -17.53
CA ASN A 813 -11.48 -22.08 -18.61
C ASN A 813 -12.81 -22.69 -18.18
N ASP A 814 -13.89 -22.37 -18.88
CA ASP A 814 -15.24 -22.80 -18.52
C ASP A 814 -15.41 -24.33 -18.48
N THR A 815 -14.80 -25.06 -19.42
CA THR A 815 -14.86 -26.54 -19.44
C THR A 815 -14.20 -27.13 -18.20
N LYS A 816 -13.01 -26.65 -17.83
CA LYS A 816 -12.32 -27.10 -16.60
C LYS A 816 -13.05 -26.66 -15.34
N ALA A 817 -13.61 -25.45 -15.32
CA ALA A 817 -14.42 -24.98 -14.20
C ALA A 817 -15.64 -25.87 -13.98
N GLN A 818 -16.31 -26.30 -15.06
CA GLN A 818 -17.41 -27.25 -15.01
C GLN A 818 -16.97 -28.61 -14.44
N GLU A 819 -15.84 -29.17 -14.90
CA GLU A 819 -15.30 -30.44 -14.38
C GLU A 819 -14.92 -30.38 -12.89
N LEU A 820 -14.39 -29.24 -12.43
CA LEU A 820 -14.04 -29.00 -11.03
C LEU A 820 -15.30 -28.80 -10.18
N TRP A 821 -16.30 -28.12 -10.72
CA TRP A 821 -17.61 -27.95 -10.10
C TRP A 821 -18.29 -29.31 -9.88
N GLU A 822 -18.33 -30.20 -10.87
CA GLU A 822 -18.93 -31.53 -10.72
C GLU A 822 -18.34 -32.30 -9.52
N LEU A 823 -17.02 -32.19 -9.30
CA LEU A 823 -16.38 -32.80 -8.14
C LEU A 823 -16.78 -32.09 -6.83
N LEU A 824 -16.82 -30.76 -6.82
CA LEU A 824 -17.21 -29.98 -5.65
C LEU A 824 -18.70 -30.15 -5.29
N GLU A 825 -19.57 -30.32 -6.28
CA GLU A 825 -20.99 -30.63 -6.13
C GLU A 825 -21.17 -31.95 -5.37
N VAL A 826 -20.44 -33.00 -5.79
CA VAL A 826 -20.41 -34.27 -5.05
C VAL A 826 -19.93 -34.07 -3.61
N PHE A 827 -19.04 -33.11 -3.37
CA PHE A 827 -18.58 -32.82 -2.02
C PHE A 827 -19.67 -32.18 -1.18
N ILE A 828 -20.36 -31.17 -1.73
CA ILE A 828 -21.50 -30.49 -1.09
C ILE A 828 -22.62 -31.50 -0.77
N ASP A 829 -22.99 -32.36 -1.72
CA ASP A 829 -24.02 -33.39 -1.54
C ASP A 829 -23.67 -34.40 -0.42
N ASN A 830 -22.39 -34.56 -0.10
CA ASN A 830 -21.90 -35.45 0.95
C ASN A 830 -21.50 -34.72 2.24
N LEU A 831 -21.76 -33.42 2.39
CA LEU A 831 -21.49 -32.70 3.63
C LEU A 831 -22.48 -33.14 4.73
N SER A 832 -21.98 -33.20 5.96
CA SER A 832 -22.80 -33.45 7.16
C SER A 832 -22.93 -32.19 8.02
N PHE A 833 -23.74 -32.24 9.07
CA PHE A 833 -23.85 -31.18 10.08
C PHE A 833 -22.70 -31.17 11.11
N GLN A 834 -21.77 -32.13 11.01
CA GLN A 834 -20.62 -32.28 11.92
C GLN A 834 -19.30 -31.84 11.28
N GLU A 835 -19.35 -31.13 10.15
CA GLU A 835 -18.15 -30.65 9.48
C GLU A 835 -17.54 -29.46 10.23
N ASP A 836 -16.32 -29.08 9.86
CA ASP A 836 -15.69 -27.86 10.37
C ASP A 836 -16.41 -26.63 9.77
N ASP A 837 -16.74 -25.66 10.62
CA ASP A 837 -17.39 -24.39 10.28
C ASP A 837 -16.67 -23.62 9.15
N LYS A 838 -15.37 -23.86 8.96
CA LYS A 838 -14.60 -23.32 7.83
C LYS A 838 -15.13 -23.73 6.46
N ILE A 839 -15.78 -24.89 6.33
CA ILE A 839 -16.42 -25.30 5.08
C ILE A 839 -17.65 -24.42 4.83
N TYR A 840 -18.51 -24.26 5.83
CA TYR A 840 -19.76 -23.50 5.72
C TYR A 840 -19.51 -22.03 5.40
N LYS A 841 -18.42 -21.45 5.91
CA LYS A 841 -17.98 -20.07 5.58
C LYS A 841 -17.54 -19.86 4.12
N LEU A 842 -17.27 -20.93 3.36
CA LEU A 842 -16.94 -20.82 1.93
C LEU A 842 -18.17 -20.86 1.02
N LEU A 843 -19.23 -21.53 1.45
CA LEU A 843 -20.49 -21.65 0.70
C LEU A 843 -21.14 -20.31 0.30
N PRO A 844 -21.14 -19.24 1.13
CA PRO A 844 -21.72 -17.96 0.72
C PRO A 844 -20.86 -17.14 -0.26
N ARG A 845 -19.65 -17.59 -0.60
CA ARG A 845 -18.72 -16.83 -1.46
C ARG A 845 -19.01 -17.05 -2.94
N VAL A 846 -20.26 -16.83 -3.36
CA VAL A 846 -20.73 -17.10 -4.72
C VAL A 846 -19.98 -16.28 -5.76
N GLY A 847 -19.71 -15.01 -5.48
CA GLY A 847 -19.01 -14.12 -6.42
C GLY A 847 -17.57 -14.52 -6.74
N ASP A 848 -16.94 -15.33 -5.90
CA ASP A 848 -15.59 -15.85 -6.13
C ASP A 848 -15.58 -16.92 -7.25
N VAL A 849 -16.67 -17.65 -7.45
CA VAL A 849 -16.72 -18.81 -8.36
C VAL A 849 -16.84 -18.34 -9.83
N PRO A 850 -16.39 -19.10 -10.85
CA PRO A 850 -16.60 -18.74 -12.26
C PRO A 850 -18.08 -18.64 -12.67
N LEU A 851 -18.41 -17.66 -13.53
CA LEU A 851 -19.80 -17.33 -13.90
C LEU A 851 -20.60 -18.52 -14.44
N CYS A 852 -19.97 -19.40 -15.22
CA CYS A 852 -20.60 -20.56 -15.84
C CYS A 852 -21.18 -21.58 -14.84
N VAL A 853 -20.72 -21.60 -13.59
CA VAL A 853 -21.19 -22.53 -12.54
C VAL A 853 -21.78 -21.82 -11.31
N ARG A 854 -21.74 -20.47 -11.25
CA ARG A 854 -22.28 -19.67 -10.14
C ARG A 854 -23.73 -20.02 -9.77
N PRO A 855 -24.69 -20.13 -10.71
CA PRO A 855 -26.08 -20.43 -10.36
C PRO A 855 -26.22 -21.78 -9.65
N LYS A 856 -25.58 -22.82 -10.20
CA LYS A 856 -25.59 -24.18 -9.62
C LYS A 856 -24.94 -24.19 -8.24
N PHE A 857 -23.81 -23.50 -8.09
CA PHE A 857 -23.11 -23.34 -6.82
C PHE A 857 -23.97 -22.66 -5.76
N LEU A 858 -24.62 -21.54 -6.11
CA LEU A 858 -25.52 -20.80 -5.23
C LEU A 858 -26.67 -21.71 -4.77
N MET A 859 -27.41 -22.32 -5.70
CA MET A 859 -28.57 -23.15 -5.38
C MET A 859 -28.20 -24.31 -4.43
N LYS A 860 -27.16 -25.08 -4.77
CA LYS A 860 -26.71 -26.21 -3.96
C LYS A 860 -26.27 -25.78 -2.57
N SER A 861 -25.48 -24.72 -2.49
CA SER A 861 -25.00 -24.18 -1.22
C SER A 861 -26.13 -23.63 -0.35
N TYR A 862 -27.12 -22.97 -0.97
CA TYR A 862 -28.31 -22.41 -0.30
C TYR A 862 -29.17 -23.51 0.32
N ILE A 863 -29.50 -24.54 -0.47
CA ILE A 863 -30.29 -25.70 -0.01
C ILE A 863 -29.59 -26.42 1.15
N PHE A 864 -28.26 -26.62 1.05
CA PHE A 864 -27.50 -27.24 2.11
C PHE A 864 -27.51 -26.40 3.40
N LEU A 865 -27.26 -25.08 3.32
CA LEU A 865 -27.27 -24.20 4.49
C LEU A 865 -28.65 -24.12 5.16
N LYS A 866 -29.74 -24.13 4.40
CA LYS A 866 -31.10 -24.24 4.96
C LYS A 866 -31.27 -25.53 5.76
N THR A 867 -30.84 -26.66 5.20
CA THR A 867 -30.90 -27.96 5.87
C THR A 867 -30.04 -27.95 7.14
N LEU A 868 -28.92 -27.22 7.14
CA LEU A 868 -28.03 -27.09 8.29
C LEU A 868 -28.68 -26.30 9.44
N ILE A 869 -29.41 -25.21 9.16
CA ILE A 869 -30.12 -24.41 10.18
C ILE A 869 -31.13 -25.28 10.94
N HIS A 870 -31.89 -26.13 10.23
CA HIS A 870 -32.89 -27.00 10.86
C HIS A 870 -32.25 -28.04 11.80
N ASN A 871 -31.03 -28.48 11.49
CA ASN A 871 -30.35 -29.57 12.20
C ASN A 871 -29.28 -29.13 13.21
N SER A 872 -28.86 -27.85 13.20
CA SER A 872 -27.85 -27.30 14.12
C SER A 872 -28.34 -26.03 14.81
N LYS A 873 -28.74 -26.14 16.09
CA LYS A 873 -29.08 -24.98 16.93
C LYS A 873 -27.87 -24.10 17.30
N LYS A 874 -26.66 -24.62 17.13
CA LYS A 874 -25.41 -23.87 17.39
C LYS A 874 -25.03 -23.15 16.09
N ASN A 875 -24.96 -21.82 16.14
CA ASN A 875 -24.65 -20.90 15.02
C ASN A 875 -25.76 -20.70 13.97
N SER A 876 -27.04 -20.94 14.29
CA SER A 876 -28.17 -20.70 13.38
C SER A 876 -28.16 -19.30 12.76
N ASP A 877 -27.85 -18.29 13.56
CA ASP A 877 -27.88 -16.88 13.14
C ASP A 877 -26.78 -16.56 12.11
N ASN A 878 -25.60 -17.18 12.25
CA ASN A 878 -24.52 -17.01 11.28
C ASN A 878 -24.87 -17.67 9.94
N TYR A 879 -25.50 -18.85 9.98
CA TYR A 879 -25.94 -19.52 8.75
C TYR A 879 -27.09 -18.75 8.10
N GLN A 880 -27.99 -18.17 8.88
CA GLN A 880 -29.04 -17.30 8.36
C GLN A 880 -28.45 -16.08 7.67
N TYR A 881 -27.44 -15.45 8.27
CA TYR A 881 -26.70 -14.36 7.64
C TYR A 881 -26.03 -14.77 6.32
N HIS A 882 -25.47 -15.98 6.24
CA HIS A 882 -24.91 -16.51 5.00
C HIS A 882 -25.97 -16.75 3.91
N ILE A 883 -27.13 -17.28 4.28
CA ILE A 883 -28.28 -17.46 3.39
C ILE A 883 -28.77 -16.12 2.86
N ASP A 884 -28.88 -15.11 3.74
CA ASP A 884 -29.31 -13.77 3.36
C ASP A 884 -28.38 -13.15 2.32
N ILE A 885 -27.05 -13.18 2.53
CA ILE A 885 -26.06 -12.70 1.56
C ILE A 885 -26.20 -13.43 0.21
N MET A 886 -26.37 -14.75 0.25
CA MET A 886 -26.52 -15.54 -0.98
C MET A 886 -27.80 -15.20 -1.72
N ALA A 887 -28.91 -15.00 -1.01
CA ALA A 887 -30.19 -14.61 -1.59
C ALA A 887 -30.06 -13.25 -2.29
N GLU A 888 -29.39 -12.28 -1.67
CA GLU A 888 -29.09 -10.97 -2.28
C GLU A 888 -28.23 -11.10 -3.55
N TYR A 889 -27.23 -11.98 -3.54
CA TYR A 889 -26.35 -12.23 -4.69
C TYR A 889 -27.10 -12.78 -5.91
N THR A 890 -28.31 -13.35 -5.72
CA THR A 890 -29.19 -13.77 -6.83
C THR A 890 -29.43 -12.64 -7.82
N ARG A 891 -29.47 -11.38 -7.35
CA ARG A 891 -29.60 -10.21 -8.21
C ARG A 891 -28.54 -10.20 -9.30
N ASP A 892 -27.26 -10.31 -8.93
CA ASP A 892 -26.12 -10.19 -9.84
C ASP A 892 -26.07 -11.27 -10.93
N ILE A 893 -26.80 -12.37 -10.77
CA ILE A 893 -26.85 -13.50 -11.72
C ILE A 893 -28.28 -13.86 -12.15
N MET A 894 -29.25 -12.96 -11.98
CA MET A 894 -30.68 -13.21 -12.17
C MET A 894 -31.03 -13.89 -13.50
N GLU A 895 -30.40 -13.49 -14.62
CA GLU A 895 -30.65 -14.06 -15.96
C GLU A 895 -30.29 -15.55 -16.07
N LEU A 896 -29.38 -16.04 -15.22
CA LEU A 896 -28.89 -17.40 -15.22
C LEU A 896 -29.57 -18.28 -14.16
N MET A 897 -30.45 -17.70 -13.35
CA MET A 897 -31.10 -18.40 -12.24
C MET A 897 -32.43 -19.04 -12.69
N PRO A 898 -32.75 -20.25 -12.21
CA PRO A 898 -34.07 -20.85 -12.43
C PRO A 898 -35.18 -19.98 -11.79
N PRO A 899 -36.21 -19.58 -12.55
CA PRO A 899 -37.26 -18.69 -12.04
C PRO A 899 -37.99 -19.23 -10.81
N GLU A 900 -38.25 -20.53 -10.77
CA GLU A 900 -38.97 -21.20 -9.68
C GLU A 900 -38.20 -21.07 -8.37
N PHE A 901 -36.87 -21.26 -8.42
CA PHE A 901 -36.02 -21.13 -7.24
C PHE A 901 -36.00 -19.70 -6.69
N VAL A 902 -35.95 -18.69 -7.57
CA VAL A 902 -36.00 -17.28 -7.14
C VAL A 902 -37.37 -16.92 -6.57
N ALA A 903 -38.45 -17.41 -7.18
CA ALA A 903 -39.81 -17.21 -6.69
C ALA A 903 -39.99 -17.80 -5.28
N ASP A 904 -39.42 -18.98 -5.00
CA ASP A 904 -39.47 -19.60 -3.68
C ASP A 904 -38.75 -18.74 -2.61
N ILE A 905 -37.55 -18.24 -2.92
CA ILE A 905 -36.79 -17.35 -2.02
C ILE A 905 -37.57 -16.07 -1.74
N LEU A 906 -38.16 -15.46 -2.79
CA LEU A 906 -38.92 -14.23 -2.64
C LEU A 906 -40.20 -14.46 -1.85
N THR A 907 -40.91 -15.57 -2.08
CA THR A 907 -42.14 -15.91 -1.35
C THR A 907 -41.87 -16.11 0.14
N GLU A 908 -40.79 -16.80 0.49
CA GLU A 908 -40.33 -16.94 1.88
C GLU A 908 -40.03 -15.58 2.49
N PHE A 909 -39.23 -14.74 1.82
CA PHE A 909 -38.93 -13.38 2.29
C PHE A 909 -40.19 -12.54 2.54
N ILE A 910 -41.14 -12.56 1.60
CA ILE A 910 -42.38 -11.81 1.69
C ILE A 910 -43.20 -12.27 2.90
N ASN A 911 -43.36 -13.59 3.08
CA ASN A 911 -44.20 -14.14 4.14
C ASN A 911 -43.57 -14.06 5.54
N GLU A 912 -42.26 -14.24 5.63
CA GLU A 912 -41.57 -14.35 6.90
C GLU A 912 -41.02 -13.02 7.40
N ARG A 913 -40.68 -12.08 6.51
CA ARG A 913 -39.96 -10.85 6.88
C ARG A 913 -40.64 -9.56 6.45
N PHE A 914 -41.10 -9.46 5.21
CA PHE A 914 -41.62 -8.20 4.66
C PHE A 914 -42.77 -7.59 5.48
N PHE A 915 -43.73 -8.41 5.93
CA PHE A 915 -44.87 -7.97 6.75
C PHE A 915 -44.63 -8.00 8.28
N LYS A 916 -43.51 -8.57 8.73
CA LYS A 916 -43.23 -8.82 10.15
C LYS A 916 -42.11 -7.95 10.74
N PHE A 917 -41.41 -7.16 9.94
CA PHE A 917 -40.21 -6.43 10.36
C PHE A 917 -40.51 -5.34 11.40
N GLU A 918 -39.90 -5.44 12.59
CA GLU A 918 -40.02 -4.50 13.72
C GLU A 918 -38.60 -4.04 14.16
N ASN A 919 -38.34 -2.72 14.07
CA ASN A 919 -37.28 -1.94 14.76
C ASN A 919 -35.84 -1.75 14.21
N ASN A 920 -35.55 -0.47 13.90
CA ASN A 920 -34.54 0.48 14.43
C ASN A 920 -33.12 0.09 14.89
N THR A 921 -32.61 -1.12 14.68
CA THR A 921 -31.17 -1.39 14.85
C THR A 921 -30.43 -1.22 13.53
N GLY A 922 -29.27 -0.54 13.55
CA GLY A 922 -28.47 -0.18 12.37
C GLY A 922 -27.88 -1.32 11.53
N TYR A 923 -28.50 -2.50 11.51
CA TYR A 923 -28.19 -3.61 10.62
C TYR A 923 -29.35 -3.86 9.63
N VAL A 924 -29.65 -2.82 8.84
CA VAL A 924 -30.59 -2.91 7.71
C VAL A 924 -29.80 -3.13 6.41
N SER A 925 -29.22 -4.33 6.22
CA SER A 925 -28.69 -4.72 4.91
C SER A 925 -29.58 -5.75 4.20
N SER A 926 -30.04 -6.81 4.89
CA SER A 926 -30.71 -7.93 4.21
C SER A 926 -32.14 -7.68 3.74
N GLY A 927 -32.92 -6.89 4.48
CA GLY A 927 -34.28 -6.51 4.05
C GLY A 927 -34.28 -5.67 2.77
N ILE A 928 -33.37 -4.69 2.67
CA ILE A 928 -33.24 -3.82 1.49
C ILE A 928 -32.65 -4.58 0.29
N GLY A 929 -31.71 -5.49 0.54
CA GLY A 929 -31.14 -6.35 -0.50
C GLY A 929 -32.19 -7.23 -1.19
N MET A 930 -33.10 -7.83 -0.43
CA MET A 930 -34.16 -8.67 -1.01
C MET A 930 -35.21 -7.89 -1.82
N LEU A 931 -35.48 -6.62 -1.50
CA LEU A 931 -36.35 -5.77 -2.36
C LEU A 931 -35.72 -5.51 -3.72
N LYS A 932 -34.39 -5.43 -3.78
CA LYS A 932 -33.65 -5.33 -5.04
C LYS A 932 -33.68 -6.63 -5.83
N VAL A 933 -33.66 -7.79 -5.17
CA VAL A 933 -33.87 -9.10 -5.81
C VAL A 933 -35.29 -9.20 -6.38
N LEU A 934 -36.31 -8.75 -5.64
CA LEU A 934 -37.70 -8.72 -6.10
C LEU A 934 -37.84 -7.87 -7.36
N SER A 935 -37.32 -6.64 -7.34
CA SER A 935 -37.34 -5.73 -8.48
C SER A 935 -36.63 -6.32 -9.70
N ALA A 936 -35.41 -6.85 -9.52
CA ALA A 936 -34.68 -7.53 -10.58
C ALA A 936 -35.44 -8.75 -11.13
N TYR A 937 -36.06 -9.58 -10.27
CA TYR A 937 -36.85 -10.72 -10.71
C TYR A 937 -38.07 -10.29 -11.55
N LEU A 938 -38.78 -9.24 -11.16
CA LEU A 938 -39.93 -8.74 -11.91
C LEU A 938 -39.52 -8.18 -13.28
N LEU A 939 -38.39 -7.47 -13.34
CA LEU A 939 -37.96 -6.75 -14.55
C LEU A 939 -37.07 -7.60 -15.50
N CYS A 940 -36.42 -8.64 -15.00
CA CYS A 940 -35.49 -9.48 -15.77
C CYS A 940 -36.22 -10.50 -16.67
N THR A 941 -36.88 -10.02 -17.72
CA THR A 941 -37.55 -10.86 -18.73
C THR A 941 -37.64 -10.17 -20.09
N LYS A 942 -37.54 -10.97 -21.15
CA LYS A 942 -37.70 -10.52 -22.55
C LYS A 942 -39.12 -10.67 -23.09
N LYS A 943 -40.07 -11.13 -22.26
CA LYS A 943 -41.47 -11.34 -22.65
C LYS A 943 -42.42 -10.65 -21.68
N GLU A 944 -43.37 -9.87 -22.21
CA GLU A 944 -44.37 -9.14 -21.42
C GLU A 944 -45.28 -10.12 -20.66
N GLU A 945 -45.62 -11.27 -21.26
CA GLU A 945 -46.47 -12.28 -20.62
C GLU A 945 -45.84 -12.82 -19.33
N ILE A 946 -44.53 -13.08 -19.36
CA ILE A 946 -43.78 -13.57 -18.19
C ILE A 946 -43.66 -12.44 -17.15
N GLN A 947 -43.45 -11.19 -17.57
CA GLN A 947 -43.41 -10.05 -16.64
C GLN A 947 -44.75 -9.91 -15.90
N MET A 948 -45.85 -10.01 -16.64
CA MET A 948 -47.19 -9.93 -16.07
C MET A 948 -47.52 -11.16 -15.20
N GLN A 949 -47.07 -12.35 -15.58
CA GLN A 949 -47.21 -13.54 -14.73
C GLN A 949 -46.52 -13.33 -13.38
N ARG A 950 -45.25 -12.87 -13.38
CA ARG A 950 -44.50 -12.58 -12.14
C ARG A 950 -45.17 -11.48 -11.30
N PHE A 951 -45.76 -10.47 -11.96
CA PHE A 951 -46.56 -9.45 -11.28
C PHE A 951 -47.78 -10.06 -10.58
N GLU A 952 -48.60 -10.85 -11.28
CA GLU A 952 -49.82 -11.44 -10.71
C GLU A 952 -49.52 -12.47 -9.60
N GLU A 953 -48.43 -13.22 -9.72
CA GLU A 953 -48.06 -14.26 -8.75
C GLU A 953 -47.40 -13.71 -7.49
N LEU A 954 -46.57 -12.65 -7.59
CA LEU A 954 -45.77 -12.15 -6.45
C LEU A 954 -46.11 -10.71 -6.05
N LEU A 955 -46.04 -9.75 -6.97
CA LEU A 955 -46.13 -8.33 -6.61
C LEU A 955 -47.56 -7.89 -6.31
N HIS A 956 -48.55 -8.36 -7.07
CA HIS A 956 -49.95 -8.00 -6.89
C HIS A 956 -50.51 -8.46 -5.53
N PRO A 957 -50.31 -9.72 -5.07
CA PRO A 957 -50.68 -10.13 -3.72
C PRO A 957 -49.96 -9.31 -2.63
N LEU A 958 -48.68 -8.98 -2.86
CA LEU A 958 -47.89 -8.15 -1.94
C LEU A 958 -48.50 -6.75 -1.80
N ILE A 959 -48.82 -6.08 -2.91
CA ILE A 959 -49.42 -4.73 -2.90
C ILE A 959 -50.77 -4.78 -2.19
N LYS A 960 -51.66 -5.70 -2.54
CA LYS A 960 -52.98 -5.81 -1.91
C LYS A 960 -52.90 -5.95 -0.40
N ARG A 961 -52.12 -6.92 0.09
CA ARG A 961 -51.93 -7.12 1.53
C ARG A 961 -51.27 -5.90 2.21
N SER A 962 -50.42 -5.18 1.50
CA SER A 962 -49.80 -3.96 2.02
C SER A 962 -50.78 -2.80 2.16
N LEU A 963 -51.74 -2.70 1.23
CA LEU A 963 -52.82 -1.72 1.30
C LEU A 963 -53.80 -2.04 2.44
N ASP A 964 -54.08 -3.31 2.73
CA ASP A 964 -54.88 -3.70 3.90
C ASP A 964 -54.23 -3.23 5.22
N MET A 965 -52.90 -3.22 5.26
CA MET A 965 -52.09 -2.81 6.42
C MET A 965 -51.64 -1.33 6.36
N TRP A 966 -52.18 -0.53 5.43
CA TRP A 966 -51.65 0.81 5.09
C TRP A 966 -51.65 1.82 6.25
N ASN A 967 -52.63 1.67 7.15
CA ASN A 967 -52.84 2.57 8.28
C ASN A 967 -52.30 2.00 9.60
N GLU A 968 -51.68 0.82 9.58
CA GLU A 968 -51.05 0.25 10.76
C GLU A 968 -49.83 1.08 11.16
N LYS A 969 -49.79 1.46 12.43
CA LYS A 969 -48.63 2.13 13.05
C LYS A 969 -47.88 1.15 13.92
N ARG A 970 -46.57 1.09 13.74
CA ARG A 970 -45.63 0.45 14.69
C ARG A 970 -44.63 1.51 15.12
N GLU A 971 -44.47 1.65 16.43
CA GLU A 971 -43.61 2.68 17.05
C GLU A 971 -43.87 4.12 16.55
N GLY A 972 -45.13 4.46 16.32
CA GLY A 972 -45.53 5.79 15.87
C GLY A 972 -45.31 6.08 14.38
N SER A 973 -44.79 5.12 13.59
CA SER A 973 -44.56 5.26 12.15
C SER A 973 -45.41 4.28 11.32
N TYR A 974 -45.83 4.71 10.12
CA TYR A 974 -46.54 3.86 9.15
C TYR A 974 -45.52 2.99 8.38
N PHE A 975 -45.13 1.86 8.97
CA PHE A 975 -44.04 1.03 8.44
C PHE A 975 -44.32 0.47 7.03
N MET A 976 -45.57 0.07 6.72
CA MET A 976 -45.93 -0.44 5.40
C MET A 976 -45.81 0.62 4.29
N ARG A 977 -46.10 1.89 4.60
CA ARG A 977 -45.93 2.99 3.64
C ARG A 977 -44.46 3.11 3.22
N ARG A 978 -43.53 2.99 4.18
CA ARG A 978 -42.09 3.01 3.91
C ARG A 978 -41.62 1.79 3.09
N HIS A 979 -42.12 0.59 3.39
CA HIS A 979 -41.76 -0.62 2.66
C HIS A 979 -42.19 -0.54 1.19
N ILE A 980 -43.43 -0.13 0.92
CA ILE A 980 -43.91 0.04 -0.46
C ILE A 980 -43.15 1.14 -1.19
N GLN A 981 -42.84 2.26 -0.54
CA GLN A 981 -42.00 3.30 -1.13
C GLN A 981 -40.63 2.77 -1.58
N GLU A 982 -39.98 1.90 -0.80
CA GLU A 982 -38.72 1.27 -1.23
C GLU A 982 -38.91 0.26 -2.36
N VAL A 983 -40.01 -0.52 -2.41
CA VAL A 983 -40.31 -1.38 -3.57
C VAL A 983 -40.40 -0.55 -4.85
N LEU A 984 -41.20 0.52 -4.83
CA LEU A 984 -41.40 1.41 -5.98
C LEU A 984 -40.08 2.08 -6.41
N LYS A 985 -39.28 2.54 -5.46
CA LYS A 985 -37.98 3.15 -5.74
C LYS A 985 -37.00 2.18 -6.39
N ASN A 986 -36.93 0.92 -5.93
CA ASN A 986 -36.05 -0.08 -6.55
C ASN A 986 -36.52 -0.43 -7.97
N LEU A 987 -37.83 -0.53 -8.22
CA LEU A 987 -38.38 -0.73 -9.57
C LEU A 987 -38.01 0.41 -10.53
N LEU A 988 -38.02 1.65 -10.06
CA LEU A 988 -37.57 2.81 -10.85
C LEU A 988 -36.06 2.74 -11.12
N THR A 989 -35.25 2.47 -10.10
CA THR A 989 -33.78 2.40 -10.22
C THR A 989 -33.36 1.30 -11.21
N ASP A 990 -34.07 0.17 -11.20
CA ASP A 990 -33.77 -0.99 -12.06
C ASP A 990 -34.24 -0.83 -13.51
N LEU A 991 -34.95 0.25 -13.88
CA LEU A 991 -35.19 0.58 -15.28
C LEU A 991 -33.87 0.77 -16.03
N ASN A 992 -32.94 1.56 -15.50
CA ASN A 992 -31.61 1.71 -16.11
C ASN A 992 -30.80 0.42 -15.94
N ILE A 993 -30.69 -0.07 -14.70
CA ILE A 993 -29.73 -1.14 -14.35
C ILE A 993 -30.06 -2.48 -15.02
N TYR A 994 -31.33 -2.86 -15.12
CA TYR A 994 -31.76 -4.14 -15.67
C TYR A 994 -32.50 -4.02 -16.99
N VAL A 995 -33.42 -3.05 -17.12
CA VAL A 995 -34.28 -3.00 -18.31
C VAL A 995 -33.51 -2.53 -19.53
N ILE A 996 -32.92 -1.33 -19.45
CA ILE A 996 -32.19 -0.75 -20.59
C ILE A 996 -30.88 -1.49 -20.84
N LYS A 997 -30.02 -1.63 -19.81
CA LYS A 997 -28.69 -2.26 -19.99
C LYS A 997 -28.72 -3.70 -20.48
N ASN A 998 -29.75 -4.48 -20.12
CA ASN A 998 -29.84 -5.88 -20.52
C ASN A 998 -30.92 -6.13 -21.60
N ASN A 999 -31.49 -5.06 -22.17
CA ASN A 999 -32.50 -5.12 -23.22
C ASN A 999 -33.69 -6.03 -22.86
N MET A 1000 -34.32 -5.73 -21.72
CA MET A 1000 -35.52 -6.40 -21.21
C MET A 1000 -36.79 -5.64 -21.60
N VAL A 1001 -37.96 -6.23 -21.30
CA VAL A 1001 -39.25 -5.60 -21.58
C VAL A 1001 -39.47 -4.36 -20.71
N ILE A 1002 -39.78 -3.25 -21.36
CA ILE A 1002 -40.13 -1.98 -20.71
C ILE A 1002 -41.48 -2.12 -19.98
N PRO A 1003 -41.54 -1.92 -18.66
CA PRO A 1003 -42.65 -2.40 -17.83
C PRO A 1003 -43.88 -1.48 -17.80
N VAL A 1004 -44.29 -0.89 -18.92
CA VAL A 1004 -45.41 0.08 -18.97
C VAL A 1004 -46.70 -0.53 -18.41
N LYS A 1005 -47.09 -1.72 -18.89
CA LYS A 1005 -48.32 -2.40 -18.47
C LYS A 1005 -48.34 -2.72 -16.97
N MET A 1006 -47.22 -3.22 -16.45
CA MET A 1006 -47.08 -3.53 -15.02
C MET A 1006 -47.13 -2.26 -14.17
N PHE A 1007 -46.40 -1.20 -14.57
CA PHE A 1007 -46.36 0.05 -13.82
C PHE A 1007 -47.71 0.76 -13.79
N THR A 1008 -48.47 0.70 -14.90
CA THR A 1008 -49.85 1.19 -14.97
C THR A 1008 -50.78 0.42 -14.03
N LYS A 1009 -50.67 -0.91 -13.93
CA LYS A 1009 -51.44 -1.67 -12.94
C LYS A 1009 -51.10 -1.27 -11.50
N ILE A 1010 -49.81 -1.09 -11.18
CA ILE A 1010 -49.38 -0.61 -9.86
C ILE A 1010 -49.99 0.76 -9.56
N LYS A 1011 -50.00 1.68 -10.54
CA LYS A 1011 -50.64 2.99 -10.40
C LYS A 1011 -52.13 2.86 -10.07
N ASN A 1012 -52.85 2.00 -10.77
CA ASN A 1012 -54.28 1.80 -10.54
C ASN A 1012 -54.59 1.23 -9.14
N GLU A 1013 -53.75 0.31 -8.64
CA GLU A 1013 -53.89 -0.21 -7.26
C GLU A 1013 -53.63 0.89 -6.22
N LEU A 1014 -52.62 1.73 -6.43
CA LEU A 1014 -52.27 2.83 -5.51
C LEU A 1014 -53.30 3.97 -5.52
N GLN A 1015 -54.02 4.19 -6.61
CA GLN A 1015 -55.07 5.23 -6.72
C GLN A 1015 -56.22 5.07 -5.72
N ASN A 1016 -56.37 3.89 -5.12
CA ASN A 1016 -57.34 3.64 -4.05
C ASN A 1016 -56.99 4.36 -2.73
N LEU A 1017 -55.77 4.90 -2.61
CA LEU A 1017 -55.31 5.61 -1.42
C LEU A 1017 -55.75 7.08 -1.39
N SER A 1018 -55.96 7.62 -0.19
CA SER A 1018 -56.29 9.04 -0.03
C SER A 1018 -55.13 9.93 -0.51
N VAL A 1019 -55.42 10.87 -1.40
CA VAL A 1019 -54.41 11.78 -1.94
C VAL A 1019 -53.84 12.69 -0.85
N SER A 1020 -54.67 13.17 0.08
CA SER A 1020 -54.26 14.07 1.17
C SER A 1020 -53.12 13.52 2.03
N GLU A 1021 -53.04 12.20 2.22
CA GLU A 1021 -52.00 11.57 3.04
C GLU A 1021 -50.86 10.96 2.21
N ASN A 1022 -51.06 10.72 0.92
CA ASN A 1022 -50.15 9.92 0.09
C ASN A 1022 -49.68 10.64 -1.19
N TYR A 1023 -49.99 11.94 -1.34
CA TYR A 1023 -49.71 12.76 -2.51
C TYR A 1023 -48.31 12.53 -3.08
N LEU A 1024 -47.25 12.63 -2.25
CA LEU A 1024 -45.86 12.48 -2.69
C LEU A 1024 -45.62 11.17 -3.46
N MET A 1025 -46.10 10.04 -2.92
CA MET A 1025 -45.90 8.72 -3.53
C MET A 1025 -46.74 8.53 -4.79
N LEU A 1026 -48.00 9.00 -4.75
CA LEU A 1026 -48.91 8.93 -5.89
C LEU A 1026 -48.40 9.76 -7.06
N THR A 1027 -47.92 10.98 -6.79
CA THR A 1027 -47.33 11.86 -7.80
C THR A 1027 -46.02 11.30 -8.32
N MET A 1028 -45.12 10.82 -7.45
CA MET A 1028 -43.88 10.15 -7.88
C MET A 1028 -44.18 8.99 -8.84
N TRP A 1029 -45.16 8.13 -8.52
CA TRP A 1029 -45.50 7.01 -9.39
C TRP A 1029 -46.25 7.43 -10.66
N LYS A 1030 -47.08 8.50 -10.62
CA LYS A 1030 -47.68 9.14 -11.82
C LYS A 1030 -46.57 9.57 -12.79
N LEU A 1031 -45.53 10.24 -12.28
CA LEU A 1031 -44.36 10.65 -13.05
C LEU A 1031 -43.58 9.45 -13.60
N THR A 1032 -43.34 8.42 -12.78
CA THR A 1032 -42.65 7.19 -13.19
C THR A 1032 -43.37 6.46 -14.33
N VAL A 1033 -44.70 6.29 -14.25
CA VAL A 1033 -45.46 5.64 -15.35
C VAL A 1033 -45.30 6.41 -16.65
N ARG A 1034 -45.43 7.74 -16.62
CA ARG A 1034 -45.26 8.56 -17.81
C ARG A 1034 -43.84 8.47 -18.36
N LEU A 1035 -42.85 8.48 -17.47
CA LEU A 1035 -41.46 8.31 -17.86
C LEU A 1035 -41.24 6.98 -18.59
N THR A 1036 -41.76 5.88 -18.04
CA THR A 1036 -41.65 4.55 -18.64
C THR A 1036 -42.36 4.46 -20.00
N GLU A 1037 -43.50 5.13 -20.19
CA GLU A 1037 -44.17 5.25 -21.50
C GLU A 1037 -43.27 5.94 -22.53
N LEU A 1038 -42.66 7.06 -22.15
CA LEU A 1038 -41.77 7.81 -23.04
C LEU A 1038 -40.51 7.00 -23.42
N ILE A 1039 -39.95 6.27 -22.44
CA ILE A 1039 -38.84 5.34 -22.66
C ILE A 1039 -39.25 4.25 -23.68
N GLN A 1040 -40.48 3.74 -23.61
CA GLN A 1040 -40.96 2.74 -24.59
C GLN A 1040 -41.10 3.29 -26.01
N SER A 1041 -41.43 4.58 -26.14
CA SER A 1041 -41.57 5.26 -27.44
C SER A 1041 -40.27 5.85 -28.01
N SER A 1042 -39.16 5.78 -27.27
CA SER A 1042 -37.85 6.30 -27.70
C SER A 1042 -37.33 5.50 -28.90
N ASN A 1043 -36.61 6.18 -29.81
CA ASN A 1043 -35.95 5.53 -30.94
C ASN A 1043 -34.61 4.88 -30.53
N GLU A 1044 -34.04 5.32 -29.41
CA GLU A 1044 -32.86 4.73 -28.77
C GLU A 1044 -33.27 3.58 -27.84
N THR A 1045 -32.46 2.51 -27.76
CA THR A 1045 -32.90 1.26 -27.08
C THR A 1045 -31.90 0.69 -26.08
N ASP A 1046 -30.65 1.12 -26.08
CA ASP A 1046 -29.57 0.53 -25.26
C ASP A 1046 -28.72 1.55 -24.47
N ASP A 1047 -28.91 2.85 -24.70
CA ASP A 1047 -28.16 3.92 -24.05
C ASP A 1047 -29.08 4.80 -23.18
N TRP A 1048 -28.96 4.65 -21.86
CA TRP A 1048 -29.77 5.38 -20.88
C TRP A 1048 -29.69 6.90 -21.07
N ASP A 1049 -28.49 7.45 -21.31
CA ASP A 1049 -28.29 8.89 -21.36
C ASP A 1049 -28.90 9.47 -22.65
N LYS A 1050 -28.78 8.75 -23.77
CA LYS A 1050 -29.43 9.15 -25.02
C LYS A 1050 -30.95 9.04 -24.96
N ILE A 1051 -31.48 7.94 -24.43
CA ILE A 1051 -32.93 7.77 -24.21
C ILE A 1051 -33.45 8.91 -23.36
N CYS A 1052 -32.80 9.18 -22.22
CA CYS A 1052 -33.18 10.26 -21.33
C CYS A 1052 -33.11 11.63 -22.02
N SER A 1053 -32.11 11.87 -22.88
CA SER A 1053 -31.97 13.11 -23.64
C SER A 1053 -33.06 13.28 -24.71
N GLU A 1054 -33.47 12.20 -25.38
CA GLU A 1054 -34.54 12.21 -26.38
C GLU A 1054 -35.89 12.57 -25.74
N ILE A 1055 -36.19 11.99 -24.58
CA ILE A 1055 -37.49 12.17 -23.91
C ILE A 1055 -37.54 13.41 -23.00
N ALA A 1056 -36.41 14.07 -22.72
CA ALA A 1056 -36.29 15.15 -21.74
C ALA A 1056 -37.30 16.27 -21.97
N ALA A 1057 -37.46 16.70 -23.23
CA ALA A 1057 -38.34 17.81 -23.54
C ALA A 1057 -39.83 17.47 -23.34
N GLU A 1058 -40.25 16.30 -23.81
CA GLU A 1058 -41.63 15.83 -23.65
C GLU A 1058 -41.97 15.55 -22.19
N PHE A 1059 -41.04 14.95 -21.45
CA PHE A 1059 -41.21 14.71 -20.02
C PHE A 1059 -41.28 16.00 -19.21
N GLY A 1060 -40.44 17.00 -19.52
CA GLY A 1060 -40.48 18.31 -18.87
C GLY A 1060 -41.79 19.06 -19.13
N LYS A 1061 -42.34 18.99 -20.35
CA LYS A 1061 -43.66 19.53 -20.66
C LYS A 1061 -44.77 18.84 -19.86
N PHE A 1062 -44.73 17.51 -19.76
CA PHE A 1062 -45.68 16.77 -18.93
C PHE A 1062 -45.57 17.16 -17.45
N CYS A 1063 -44.36 17.38 -16.94
CA CYS A 1063 -44.17 17.84 -15.56
C CYS A 1063 -44.81 19.20 -15.32
N LEU A 1064 -44.66 20.14 -16.26
CA LEU A 1064 -45.31 21.45 -16.20
C LEU A 1064 -46.84 21.33 -16.17
N ASP A 1065 -47.41 20.60 -17.12
CA ASP A 1065 -48.87 20.44 -17.25
C ASP A 1065 -49.47 19.72 -16.02
N SER A 1066 -48.79 18.69 -15.53
CA SER A 1066 -49.19 17.94 -14.32
C SER A 1066 -49.08 18.80 -13.06
N LEU A 1067 -48.07 19.68 -12.95
CA LEU A 1067 -47.98 20.62 -11.83
C LEU A 1067 -49.08 21.68 -11.87
N LYS A 1068 -49.44 22.18 -13.06
CA LYS A 1068 -50.58 23.11 -13.22
C LYS A 1068 -51.89 22.47 -12.78
N GLU A 1069 -52.15 21.23 -13.22
CA GLU A 1069 -53.31 20.45 -12.81
C GLU A 1069 -53.38 20.31 -11.28
N ASP A 1070 -52.26 19.97 -10.63
CA ASP A 1070 -52.20 19.80 -9.18
C ASP A 1070 -52.36 21.13 -8.42
N VAL A 1071 -51.79 22.23 -8.90
CA VAL A 1071 -51.98 23.56 -8.30
C VAL A 1071 -53.45 23.99 -8.35
N MET A 1072 -54.13 23.74 -9.48
CA MET A 1072 -55.55 24.04 -9.66
C MET A 1072 -56.45 23.14 -8.81
N SER A 1073 -56.06 21.87 -8.62
CA SER A 1073 -56.87 20.87 -7.92
C SER A 1073 -56.69 20.91 -6.39
N TYR A 1074 -55.55 21.40 -5.90
CA TYR A 1074 -55.21 21.41 -4.47
C TYR A 1074 -54.98 22.84 -3.98
N PHE A 1075 -53.71 23.29 -3.92
CA PHE A 1075 -53.33 24.62 -3.44
C PHE A 1075 -51.97 25.04 -4.01
N PRO A 1076 -51.66 26.35 -4.12
CA PRO A 1076 -50.42 26.83 -4.74
C PRO A 1076 -49.13 26.23 -4.18
N CYS A 1077 -49.02 26.07 -2.85
CA CYS A 1077 -47.82 25.51 -2.21
C CYS A 1077 -47.61 24.00 -2.44
N ILE A 1078 -48.50 23.30 -3.16
CA ILE A 1078 -48.34 21.88 -3.49
C ILE A 1078 -47.05 21.61 -4.29
N TYR A 1079 -46.53 22.64 -4.98
CA TYR A 1079 -45.26 22.61 -5.70
C TYR A 1079 -44.10 22.07 -4.85
N VAL A 1080 -44.11 22.27 -3.52
CA VAL A 1080 -43.06 21.76 -2.62
C VAL A 1080 -43.06 20.23 -2.56
N LEU A 1081 -44.24 19.62 -2.50
CA LEU A 1081 -44.36 18.16 -2.50
C LEU A 1081 -44.16 17.59 -3.90
N TYR A 1082 -44.62 18.31 -4.93
CA TYR A 1082 -44.38 17.95 -6.32
C TYR A 1082 -42.89 17.94 -6.65
N ALA A 1083 -42.16 18.98 -6.24
CA ALA A 1083 -40.71 19.09 -6.41
C ALA A 1083 -39.98 17.87 -5.80
N LYS A 1084 -40.37 17.46 -4.58
CA LYS A 1084 -39.82 16.25 -3.96
C LYS A 1084 -40.15 14.97 -4.75
N ALA A 1085 -41.36 14.84 -5.30
CA ALA A 1085 -41.72 13.71 -6.15
C ALA A 1085 -40.85 13.67 -7.42
N LEU A 1086 -40.67 14.84 -8.06
CA LEU A 1086 -39.84 15.00 -9.24
C LEU A 1086 -38.37 14.68 -8.97
N GLU A 1087 -37.80 15.17 -7.86
CA GLU A 1087 -36.45 14.84 -7.43
C GLU A 1087 -36.25 13.33 -7.24
N MET A 1088 -37.23 12.65 -6.66
CA MET A 1088 -37.19 11.20 -6.49
C MET A 1088 -37.24 10.46 -7.83
N THR A 1089 -38.01 10.95 -8.80
CA THR A 1089 -38.07 10.38 -10.16
C THR A 1089 -36.80 10.63 -10.96
N LEU A 1090 -36.17 11.81 -10.82
CA LEU A 1090 -34.99 12.23 -11.60
C LEU A 1090 -33.64 11.83 -10.98
N ARG A 1091 -33.65 11.16 -9.83
CA ARG A 1091 -32.43 10.85 -9.06
C ARG A 1091 -31.31 10.20 -9.89
N ASP A 1092 -31.66 9.31 -10.80
CA ASP A 1092 -30.71 8.53 -11.61
C ASP A 1092 -30.49 9.14 -13.02
N PHE A 1093 -30.95 10.38 -13.25
CA PHE A 1093 -30.74 11.10 -14.51
C PHE A 1093 -29.41 11.86 -14.51
N PRO A 1094 -28.67 11.88 -15.63
CA PRO A 1094 -27.58 12.81 -15.84
C PRO A 1094 -28.02 14.25 -15.60
N MET A 1095 -27.15 15.02 -14.96
CA MET A 1095 -27.45 16.39 -14.53
C MET A 1095 -27.83 17.30 -15.70
N ILE A 1096 -27.13 17.20 -16.83
CA ILE A 1096 -27.46 17.97 -18.04
C ILE A 1096 -28.89 17.71 -18.54
N ILE A 1097 -29.38 16.48 -18.38
CA ILE A 1097 -30.73 16.09 -18.81
C ILE A 1097 -31.77 16.62 -17.82
N GLN A 1098 -31.48 16.58 -16.51
CA GLN A 1098 -32.34 17.23 -15.51
C GLN A 1098 -32.53 18.71 -15.83
N LEU A 1099 -31.47 19.41 -16.24
CA LEU A 1099 -31.54 20.81 -16.65
C LEU A 1099 -32.39 21.02 -17.92
N GLN A 1100 -32.33 20.11 -18.90
CA GLN A 1100 -33.22 20.17 -20.08
C GLN A 1100 -34.70 20.00 -19.70
N ILE A 1101 -35.00 19.11 -18.75
CA ILE A 1101 -36.35 18.93 -18.20
C ILE A 1101 -36.81 20.22 -17.51
N PHE A 1102 -35.94 20.82 -16.69
CA PHE A 1102 -36.24 22.07 -16.01
C PHE A 1102 -36.44 23.24 -16.98
N GLU A 1103 -35.67 23.32 -18.07
CA GLU A 1103 -35.88 24.31 -19.11
C GLU A 1103 -37.32 24.29 -19.66
N GLN A 1104 -37.86 23.10 -19.92
CA GLN A 1104 -39.24 22.98 -20.36
C GLN A 1104 -40.25 23.33 -19.27
N MET A 1105 -39.96 23.00 -18.01
CA MET A 1105 -40.81 23.43 -16.89
C MET A 1105 -40.88 24.96 -16.75
N LEU A 1106 -39.81 25.67 -17.12
CA LEU A 1106 -39.75 27.13 -17.09
C LEU A 1106 -40.33 27.80 -18.36
N SER A 1107 -40.88 27.04 -19.30
CA SER A 1107 -41.40 27.57 -20.57
C SER A 1107 -42.64 28.47 -20.44
N ASP A 1108 -43.40 28.34 -19.35
CA ASP A 1108 -44.54 29.21 -19.04
C ASP A 1108 -44.15 30.25 -17.98
N VAL A 1109 -43.88 31.48 -18.46
CA VAL A 1109 -43.41 32.61 -17.64
C VAL A 1109 -44.48 33.09 -16.64
N ASP A 1110 -45.76 32.85 -16.89
CA ASP A 1110 -46.82 33.31 -15.99
C ASP A 1110 -47.07 32.34 -14.82
N PHE A 1111 -46.56 31.10 -14.92
CA PHE A 1111 -46.77 30.05 -13.93
C PHE A 1111 -45.65 30.00 -12.87
N ILE A 1112 -45.75 30.87 -11.87
CA ILE A 1112 -44.79 31.05 -10.76
C ILE A 1112 -44.40 29.72 -10.08
N GLN A 1113 -45.35 28.80 -9.87
CA GLN A 1113 -45.11 27.57 -9.12
C GLN A 1113 -44.12 26.63 -9.81
N ALA A 1114 -44.00 26.67 -11.15
CA ALA A 1114 -42.96 25.92 -11.85
C ALA A 1114 -41.56 26.43 -11.53
N TYR A 1115 -41.36 27.76 -11.49
CA TYR A 1115 -40.09 28.37 -11.09
C TYR A 1115 -39.72 28.00 -9.65
N LEU A 1116 -40.69 28.01 -8.74
CA LEU A 1116 -40.46 27.63 -7.34
C LEU A 1116 -40.18 26.12 -7.17
N ALA A 1117 -40.84 25.26 -7.94
CA ALA A 1117 -40.57 23.82 -7.97
C ALA A 1117 -39.16 23.53 -8.51
N THR A 1118 -38.80 24.12 -9.65
CA THR A 1118 -37.48 23.99 -10.25
C THR A 1118 -36.37 24.48 -9.32
N LEU A 1119 -36.55 25.63 -8.65
CA LEU A 1119 -35.60 26.14 -7.65
C LEU A 1119 -35.37 25.14 -6.50
N LYS A 1120 -36.41 24.40 -6.09
CA LYS A 1120 -36.29 23.43 -4.99
C LYS A 1120 -35.45 22.21 -5.33
N VAL A 1121 -35.44 21.80 -6.60
CA VAL A 1121 -34.71 20.63 -7.09
C VAL A 1121 -33.48 21.00 -7.93
N PHE A 1122 -33.13 22.29 -7.99
CA PHE A 1122 -32.03 22.75 -8.82
C PHE A 1122 -30.70 22.20 -8.28
N PRO A 1123 -29.87 21.57 -9.12
CA PRO A 1123 -28.63 20.96 -8.64
C PRO A 1123 -27.54 22.02 -8.42
N ASN A 1124 -26.94 22.04 -7.21
CA ASN A 1124 -26.02 23.10 -6.76
C ASN A 1124 -24.51 22.81 -6.92
N TYR A 1125 -24.11 21.67 -7.50
CA TYR A 1125 -22.70 21.33 -7.68
C TYR A 1125 -22.30 21.39 -9.16
N GLU A 1126 -21.22 22.10 -9.50
CA GLU A 1126 -20.72 22.16 -10.88
C GLU A 1126 -20.10 20.82 -11.33
N SER A 1127 -20.44 20.37 -12.54
CA SER A 1127 -19.82 19.22 -13.20
C SER A 1127 -18.88 19.66 -14.35
N ASP A 1128 -19.15 19.22 -15.57
CA ASP A 1128 -18.44 19.57 -16.80
C ASP A 1128 -18.84 20.96 -17.34
N GLU A 1129 -18.11 21.39 -18.37
CA GLU A 1129 -18.25 22.73 -18.97
C GLU A 1129 -19.64 22.94 -19.58
N ASP A 1130 -20.18 21.94 -20.27
CA ASP A 1130 -21.50 22.02 -20.92
C ASP A 1130 -22.64 22.12 -19.91
N THR A 1131 -22.59 21.34 -18.83
CA THR A 1131 -23.56 21.43 -17.73
C THR A 1131 -23.52 22.80 -17.06
N THR A 1132 -22.30 23.32 -16.84
CA THR A 1132 -22.10 24.64 -16.22
C THR A 1132 -22.71 25.76 -17.06
N VAL A 1133 -22.56 25.70 -18.40
CA VAL A 1133 -23.17 26.67 -19.31
C VAL A 1133 -24.70 26.64 -19.21
N LYS A 1134 -25.30 25.44 -19.26
CA LYS A 1134 -26.77 25.28 -19.17
C LYS A 1134 -27.32 25.72 -17.81
N GLN A 1135 -26.62 25.43 -16.71
CA GLN A 1135 -26.99 25.91 -15.38
C GLN A 1135 -27.02 27.44 -15.32
N ARG A 1136 -26.01 28.12 -15.86
CA ARG A 1136 -25.98 29.60 -15.88
C ARG A 1136 -27.13 30.19 -16.68
N GLN A 1137 -27.47 29.57 -17.82
CA GLN A 1137 -28.62 29.99 -18.63
C GLN A 1137 -29.93 29.89 -17.84
N LEU A 1138 -30.18 28.76 -17.17
CA LEU A 1138 -31.40 28.57 -16.39
C LEU A 1138 -31.44 29.44 -15.13
N LYS A 1139 -30.30 29.62 -14.44
CA LYS A 1139 -30.19 30.56 -13.31
C LYS A 1139 -30.59 31.97 -13.73
N LYS A 1140 -30.10 32.43 -14.89
CA LYS A 1140 -30.46 33.73 -15.44
C LYS A 1140 -31.95 33.84 -15.77
N ILE A 1141 -32.55 32.80 -16.35
CA ILE A 1141 -34.01 32.77 -16.64
C ILE A 1141 -34.82 32.93 -15.35
N ILE A 1142 -34.40 32.28 -14.25
CA ILE A 1142 -35.08 32.37 -12.96
C ILE A 1142 -34.81 33.73 -12.29
N GLU A 1143 -33.59 34.25 -12.38
CA GLU A 1143 -33.19 35.56 -11.82
C GLU A 1143 -33.95 36.72 -12.47
N ASP A 1144 -34.08 36.68 -13.79
CA ASP A 1144 -34.71 37.75 -14.60
C ASP A 1144 -36.24 37.74 -14.49
N HIS A 1145 -36.83 36.72 -13.85
CA HIS A 1145 -38.28 36.55 -13.75
C HIS A 1145 -38.99 37.76 -13.11
N PRO A 1146 -40.15 38.22 -13.63
CA PRO A 1146 -40.81 39.44 -13.14
C PRO A 1146 -41.40 39.32 -11.72
N SER A 1147 -41.74 38.11 -11.27
CA SER A 1147 -42.30 37.89 -9.93
C SER A 1147 -41.28 38.13 -8.81
N VAL A 1148 -41.68 38.97 -7.83
CA VAL A 1148 -40.91 39.22 -6.60
C VAL A 1148 -40.70 37.95 -5.77
N GLU A 1149 -41.70 37.06 -5.75
CA GLU A 1149 -41.64 35.80 -5.00
C GLU A 1149 -40.53 34.88 -5.56
N VAL A 1150 -40.47 34.70 -6.89
CA VAL A 1150 -39.43 33.89 -7.55
C VAL A 1150 -38.04 34.47 -7.27
N LYS A 1151 -37.88 35.78 -7.38
CA LYS A 1151 -36.63 36.48 -7.06
C LYS A 1151 -36.21 36.27 -5.60
N MET A 1152 -37.13 36.41 -4.65
CA MET A 1152 -36.85 36.17 -3.23
C MET A 1152 -36.37 34.74 -2.99
N HIS A 1153 -37.01 33.74 -3.60
CA HIS A 1153 -36.62 32.34 -3.47
C HIS A 1153 -35.30 32.03 -4.18
N TYR A 1154 -35.05 32.60 -5.35
CA TYR A 1154 -33.78 32.52 -6.07
C TYR A 1154 -32.64 33.05 -5.19
N TYR A 1155 -32.76 34.29 -4.71
CA TYR A 1155 -31.75 34.87 -3.84
C TYR A 1155 -31.62 34.12 -2.53
N ASN A 1156 -32.68 33.62 -1.91
CA ASN A 1156 -32.55 32.82 -0.68
C ASN A 1156 -31.85 31.48 -0.92
N TYR A 1157 -32.13 30.83 -2.05
CA TYR A 1157 -31.53 29.54 -2.40
C TYR A 1157 -30.06 29.67 -2.78
N PHE A 1158 -29.66 30.78 -3.40
CA PHE A 1158 -28.28 31.03 -3.85
C PHE A 1158 -27.50 32.07 -3.02
N ARG A 1159 -28.06 32.69 -1.95
CA ARG A 1159 -27.35 33.67 -1.05
C ARG A 1159 -26.49 33.05 0.05
N ASN A 1160 -26.69 31.77 0.37
CA ASN A 1160 -25.82 31.06 1.30
C ASN A 1160 -24.65 30.36 0.60
N ASP A 1161 -24.49 30.57 -0.71
CA ASP A 1161 -23.27 30.25 -1.45
C ASP A 1161 -22.37 31.47 -1.50
#